data_AF-A0A7R9L2Y1-F1
#
_entry.id   AF-A0A7R9L2Y1-F1
#
_cell.length_a   1.000
_cell.length_b   1.000
_cell.length_c   1.000
_cell.angle_alpha   90.00
_cell.angle_beta   90.00
_cell.angle_gamma   90.00
#
_symmetry.space_group_name_H-M   'P 1'
#
loop_
_entity.id
_entity.type
_entity.pdbx_description
1 polymer ?
#
loop_
_entity_poly.entity_id
_entity_poly.type
_entity_poly.pdbx_seq_one_letter_code
_entity_poly.pdbx_strand_id
1 'polypeptide(L)'
;MHGLKHSRGHFVIIMDSDLSHHPKFIPQFIEMQAKTGSDVVTGTRYAGDGGVYGWDFRRKLISRGANYLTQVLLRPGVSDLTGSFRLYKREVLEKLVASCVSKGYVFQMEMMARANAMGYRVSEVPISFVDRVYGESKMGAMEIIQFAKGVNTFGSILKKCSHIKCLYLGSAWIDEKTIAMIVTHCSQLKRLYLSYIQTKTSAEVLNDALRPLLPQLSHLTLEDNDSVVNNTMQSLPQLSSLVSIKLSTDKSSAIDCLPQSIGRLSLSDTIDISVDTLKKRCPLLEALHLMDYHHDSDQYWDQLFADICAHFALKRLHWEVLYFSANLFFKNVSKLSQLRHLSIHLCNDGLDTNAMQSMPSLKSLSLSGLKCMPKMLSKLNQIFPSVKRLVLTDIVIKCECSDGHEDRFAGSFPDDCEECIYKCLQLWSQLPQLKRITFTDEERMFIIESNDLSLMSELTLIPFSGLRSKHMPQLAALVADCVHNMSPKKVSTLSDSTSDIQAINLKVEYLVNPLAVDIPQPRLQWTLQALNETKQNLSQKAYQILVATDRQSLDKNVGNLWDSKKVVSDRTNHIKYGGTPLKAGMRAHWKVNVWDQNDRVLDKHPGYIGFWDKGLDARDWTAQWIGAPKGTQQQALKNLADIDNKLIKSKPALVPVLYLRKSFTTNSKVKSAKLYATAQGVYQLSINGRVINKSILDPGFTDYNKTIQYQAYDVSDQLAGENTISVLLGTGWYSSYVSYEHKYHHFGSDQHMLVELHIEYEDKTTVVVKSDNTWKVSTGSYIYSDLLMGELYYESREPKNWRESAYDDSHWPSVVTKPIDKTVALVADRAEPVRAIQVLEPKTKHESQLGVWVFDFGQNMVGWVQIQMPKAYDASRVQLRHAEALNPNGTIYVLNLRSALATDTYVLDKVNRTTELSLEPHFTTHGFRYVEVTGYPGEPALSAIKGIVIHSDTAFKSHFETSNKMVNQLFSNINWGQRGNFLSVPTDCPQRDERLGWTGDAEVFAHTATYNADVSAFYTKWLRDLRDSQSTEGGYPNVAPKVWGRTTMGNGSPAWADIAVILPYTLWRQYGDIQAVEDSYESMKRYMS
;
A
#
# COMPACT_ATOMS: atom_id res chain seq x y z
N MET A 1 -4.82 -15.27 23.64
CA MET A 1 -3.64 -14.75 24.38
C MET A 1 -3.01 -13.50 23.78
N HIS A 2 -3.16 -13.20 22.47
CA HIS A 2 -2.54 -12.04 21.83
C HIS A 2 -2.96 -10.68 22.41
N GLY A 3 -4.27 -10.45 22.61
CA GLY A 3 -4.78 -9.19 23.19
C GLY A 3 -4.31 -8.92 24.63
N LEU A 4 -4.16 -9.98 25.44
CA LEU A 4 -3.68 -9.86 26.82
C LEU A 4 -2.24 -9.33 26.90
N LYS A 5 -1.36 -9.76 25.98
CA LYS A 5 0.03 -9.28 25.92
C LYS A 5 0.15 -7.77 25.66
N HIS A 6 -0.85 -7.18 25.02
CA HIS A 6 -0.86 -5.77 24.63
C HIS A 6 -1.70 -4.88 25.55
N SER A 7 -2.48 -5.48 26.45
CA SER A 7 -3.20 -4.72 27.47
C SER A 7 -2.22 -4.01 28.41
N ARG A 8 -2.49 -2.73 28.75
CA ARG A 8 -1.63 -1.91 29.61
C ARG A 8 -2.29 -1.49 30.93
N GLY A 9 -3.60 -1.73 31.08
CA GLY A 9 -4.34 -1.36 32.29
C GLY A 9 -4.01 -2.25 33.49
N HIS A 10 -4.17 -1.70 34.70
CA HIS A 10 -4.10 -2.46 35.96
C HIS A 10 -5.24 -3.49 36.10
N PHE A 11 -6.36 -3.20 35.43
CA PHE A 11 -7.48 -4.13 35.27
C PHE A 11 -7.68 -4.45 33.80
N VAL A 12 -8.02 -5.71 33.52
CA VAL A 12 -8.24 -6.23 32.17
C VAL A 12 -9.62 -6.83 32.07
N ILE A 13 -10.41 -6.34 31.11
CA ILE A 13 -11.74 -6.87 30.81
C ILE A 13 -11.66 -7.76 29.58
N ILE A 14 -12.19 -8.97 29.69
CA ILE A 14 -12.34 -9.93 28.59
C ILE A 14 -13.83 -10.02 28.28
N MET A 15 -14.19 -9.92 27.00
CA MET A 15 -15.56 -10.13 26.50
C MET A 15 -15.51 -10.68 25.07
N ASP A 16 -16.62 -11.29 24.63
CA ASP A 16 -16.75 -11.76 23.25
C ASP A 16 -16.90 -10.58 22.28
N SER A 17 -16.20 -10.62 21.14
CA SER A 17 -16.16 -9.51 20.17
C SER A 17 -17.41 -9.39 19.30
N ASP A 18 -18.35 -10.33 19.40
CA ASP A 18 -19.62 -10.36 18.66
C ASP A 18 -20.76 -9.58 19.35
N LEU A 19 -20.44 -8.88 20.44
CA LEU A 19 -21.38 -8.10 21.27
C LEU A 19 -22.50 -8.92 21.93
N SER A 20 -22.42 -10.26 21.92
CA SER A 20 -23.32 -11.10 22.72
C SER A 20 -23.21 -10.79 24.22
N HIS A 21 -22.04 -10.32 24.65
CA HIS A 21 -21.83 -9.64 25.93
C HIS A 21 -21.89 -8.13 25.70
N HIS A 22 -22.97 -7.46 26.13
CA HIS A 22 -23.14 -6.04 25.86
C HIS A 22 -22.18 -5.18 26.72
N PRO A 23 -21.39 -4.26 26.13
CA PRO A 23 -20.45 -3.40 26.87
C PRO A 23 -21.08 -2.50 27.96
N LYS A 24 -22.42 -2.35 27.98
CA LYS A 24 -23.13 -1.50 28.94
C LYS A 24 -22.93 -1.95 30.39
N PHE A 25 -22.52 -3.20 30.61
CA PHE A 25 -22.24 -3.72 31.95
C PHE A 25 -20.82 -3.40 32.44
N ILE A 26 -19.90 -2.93 31.58
CA ILE A 26 -18.52 -2.60 31.98
C ILE A 26 -18.48 -1.65 33.20
N PRO A 27 -19.27 -0.55 33.25
CA PRO A 27 -19.32 0.32 34.43
C PRO A 27 -19.69 -0.43 35.73
N GLN A 28 -20.62 -1.39 35.65
CA GLN A 28 -21.04 -2.19 36.81
C GLN A 28 -19.94 -3.15 37.28
N PHE A 29 -19.13 -3.69 36.37
CA PHE A 29 -17.96 -4.50 36.73
C PHE A 29 -16.90 -3.66 37.44
N ILE A 30 -16.66 -2.44 36.97
CA ILE A 30 -15.73 -1.49 37.58
C ILE A 30 -16.23 -1.08 38.97
N GLU A 31 -17.51 -0.73 39.10
CA GLU A 31 -18.13 -0.37 40.37
C GLU A 31 -18.09 -1.53 41.37
N MET A 32 -18.43 -2.76 40.92
CA MET A 32 -18.35 -3.95 41.75
C MET A 32 -16.91 -4.21 42.22
N GLN A 33 -15.92 -4.09 41.33
CA GLN A 33 -14.51 -4.25 41.68
C GLN A 33 -14.07 -3.20 42.70
N ALA A 34 -14.42 -1.94 42.49
CA ALA A 34 -14.09 -0.84 43.40
C ALA A 34 -14.72 -1.03 44.78
N LYS A 35 -15.97 -1.52 44.83
CA LYS A 35 -16.73 -1.75 46.06
C LYS A 35 -16.22 -2.94 46.88
N THR A 36 -15.88 -4.04 46.24
CA THR A 36 -15.53 -5.29 46.93
C THR A 36 -14.02 -5.53 47.04
N GLY A 37 -13.22 -4.79 46.26
CA GLY A 37 -11.78 -5.01 46.14
C GLY A 37 -11.43 -6.34 45.46
N SER A 38 -12.40 -7.00 44.82
CA SER A 38 -12.24 -8.33 44.23
C SER A 38 -11.14 -8.39 43.17
N ASP A 39 -10.52 -9.56 43.10
CA ASP A 39 -9.43 -9.88 42.18
C ASP A 39 -9.96 -10.24 40.79
N VAL A 40 -11.18 -10.78 40.76
CA VAL A 40 -11.95 -11.09 39.56
C VAL A 40 -13.40 -10.64 39.76
N VAL A 41 -13.99 -10.00 38.76
CA VAL A 41 -15.44 -9.77 38.68
C VAL A 41 -15.96 -10.48 37.44
N THR A 42 -16.93 -11.38 37.59
CA THR A 42 -17.49 -12.18 36.49
C THR A 42 -18.94 -11.81 36.22
N GLY A 43 -19.32 -11.80 34.95
CA GLY A 43 -20.72 -11.70 34.55
C GLY A 43 -21.44 -13.01 34.81
N THR A 44 -22.66 -12.95 35.35
CA THR A 44 -23.53 -14.11 35.53
C THR A 44 -24.85 -13.96 34.79
N ARG A 45 -25.22 -15.01 34.06
CA ARG A 45 -26.56 -15.15 33.45
C ARG A 45 -27.55 -15.88 34.35
N TYR A 46 -27.09 -16.40 35.49
CA TYR A 46 -27.84 -17.37 36.30
C TYR A 46 -28.09 -16.94 37.74
N ALA A 47 -27.59 -15.77 38.16
CA ALA A 47 -27.90 -15.16 39.46
C ALA A 47 -28.33 -13.69 39.31
N GLY A 48 -29.08 -13.21 40.30
CA GLY A 48 -29.71 -11.88 40.26
C GLY A 48 -30.64 -11.71 39.06
N ASP A 49 -30.64 -10.53 38.46
CA ASP A 49 -31.45 -10.18 37.28
C ASP A 49 -30.77 -10.57 35.94
N GLY A 50 -29.85 -11.54 35.97
CA GLY A 50 -29.14 -12.03 34.79
C GLY A 50 -30.03 -12.88 33.88
N GLY A 51 -29.73 -12.93 32.57
CA GLY A 51 -30.56 -13.67 31.64
C GLY A 51 -29.98 -13.88 30.24
N VAL A 52 -30.64 -14.75 29.46
CA VAL A 52 -30.33 -15.04 28.06
C VAL A 52 -31.51 -14.71 27.17
N TYR A 53 -31.26 -14.01 26.05
CA TYR A 53 -32.28 -13.58 25.09
C TYR A 53 -31.95 -14.11 23.69
N GLY A 54 -32.97 -14.58 22.96
CA GLY A 54 -32.82 -15.14 21.60
C GLY A 54 -32.42 -16.61 21.54
N TRP A 55 -32.15 -17.28 22.67
CA TRP A 55 -31.78 -18.70 22.68
C TRP A 55 -33.00 -19.64 22.58
N ASP A 56 -32.87 -20.67 21.75
CA ASP A 56 -33.80 -21.81 21.73
C ASP A 56 -33.76 -22.62 23.05
N PHE A 57 -34.78 -23.46 23.26
CA PHE A 57 -34.89 -24.27 24.47
C PHE A 57 -33.75 -25.28 24.63
N ARG A 58 -33.26 -25.86 23.54
CA ARG A 58 -32.18 -26.86 23.55
C ARG A 58 -30.87 -26.25 24.03
N ARG A 59 -30.51 -25.07 23.54
CA ARG A 59 -29.30 -24.32 23.92
C ARG A 59 -29.36 -23.86 25.37
N LYS A 60 -30.53 -23.42 25.85
CA LYS A 60 -30.77 -23.10 27.27
C LYS A 60 -30.53 -24.32 28.16
N LEU A 61 -31.06 -25.48 27.77
CA LEU A 61 -30.91 -26.73 28.53
C LEU A 61 -29.44 -27.20 28.56
N ILE A 62 -28.75 -27.18 27.41
CA ILE A 62 -27.33 -27.56 27.32
C ILE A 62 -26.46 -26.66 28.18
N SER A 63 -26.64 -25.33 28.11
CA SER A 63 -25.81 -24.41 28.87
C SER A 63 -26.07 -24.49 30.38
N ARG A 64 -27.33 -24.62 30.81
CA ARG A 64 -27.65 -24.86 32.23
C ARG A 64 -27.13 -26.20 32.73
N GLY A 65 -27.23 -27.26 31.93
CA GLY A 65 -26.69 -28.58 32.25
C GLY A 65 -25.17 -28.57 32.38
N ALA A 66 -24.46 -27.94 31.44
CA ALA A 66 -23.01 -27.76 31.50
C ALA A 66 -22.58 -26.95 32.73
N ASN A 67 -23.27 -25.83 33.01
CA ASN A 67 -23.00 -25.00 34.17
C ASN A 67 -23.22 -25.78 35.48
N TYR A 68 -24.35 -26.49 35.62
CA TYR A 68 -24.65 -27.33 36.78
C TYR A 68 -23.59 -28.41 37.00
N LEU A 69 -23.23 -29.16 35.94
CA LEU A 69 -22.20 -30.20 36.02
C LEU A 69 -20.87 -29.63 36.53
N THR A 70 -20.49 -28.45 36.05
CA THR A 70 -19.21 -27.82 36.41
C THR A 70 -19.23 -27.20 37.81
N GLN A 71 -20.38 -26.68 38.26
CA GLN A 71 -20.54 -26.25 39.65
C GLN A 71 -20.38 -27.43 40.62
N VAL A 72 -20.99 -28.57 40.32
CA VAL A 72 -20.91 -29.77 41.16
C VAL A 72 -19.48 -30.32 41.19
N LEU A 73 -18.80 -30.39 40.04
CA LEU A 73 -17.49 -31.01 39.93
C LEU A 73 -16.33 -30.12 40.40
N LEU A 74 -16.40 -28.81 40.17
CA LEU A 74 -15.28 -27.90 40.39
C LEU A 74 -15.44 -26.99 41.63
N ARG A 75 -16.66 -26.91 42.20
CA ARG A 75 -17.03 -26.04 43.33
C ARG A 75 -16.33 -24.66 43.31
N PRO A 76 -16.47 -23.88 42.25
CA PRO A 76 -15.63 -22.70 42.02
C PRO A 76 -16.12 -21.43 42.74
N GLY A 77 -17.23 -21.50 43.48
CA GLY A 77 -17.76 -20.36 44.25
C GLY A 77 -18.44 -19.26 43.43
N VAL A 78 -18.81 -19.54 42.17
CA VAL A 78 -19.52 -18.61 41.26
C VAL A 78 -20.70 -19.29 40.57
N SER A 79 -21.71 -18.50 40.20
CA SER A 79 -22.97 -18.97 39.62
C SER A 79 -22.92 -19.22 38.11
N ASP A 80 -21.99 -18.60 37.37
CA ASP A 80 -21.81 -18.86 35.93
C ASP A 80 -20.35 -19.13 35.54
N LEU A 81 -20.08 -20.38 35.16
CA LEU A 81 -18.76 -20.83 34.71
C LEU A 81 -18.61 -20.85 33.19
N THR A 82 -19.75 -20.75 32.49
CA THR A 82 -19.85 -20.87 31.05
C THR A 82 -19.77 -19.52 30.33
N GLY A 83 -19.77 -18.40 31.06
CA GLY A 83 -19.58 -17.05 30.54
C GLY A 83 -18.12 -16.59 30.55
N SER A 84 -17.73 -15.80 29.55
CA SER A 84 -16.37 -15.26 29.34
C SER A 84 -16.24 -13.77 29.70
N PHE A 85 -17.34 -13.07 30.01
CA PHE A 85 -17.31 -11.64 30.32
C PHE A 85 -16.83 -11.38 31.74
N ARG A 86 -15.57 -10.95 31.88
CA ARG A 86 -14.87 -10.88 33.15
C ARG A 86 -13.90 -9.72 33.21
N LEU A 87 -13.83 -9.09 34.38
CA LEU A 87 -12.79 -8.14 34.76
C LEU A 87 -11.80 -8.85 35.69
N TYR A 88 -10.50 -8.67 35.43
CA TYR A 88 -9.42 -9.21 36.26
C TYR A 88 -8.47 -8.11 36.71
N LYS A 89 -7.88 -8.25 37.90
CA LYS A 89 -6.57 -7.62 38.17
C LYS A 89 -5.52 -8.24 37.24
N ARG A 90 -4.69 -7.40 36.64
CA ARG A 90 -3.69 -7.83 35.64
C ARG A 90 -2.79 -8.96 36.18
N GLU A 91 -2.20 -8.77 37.35
CA GLU A 91 -1.28 -9.75 37.97
C GLU A 91 -1.95 -11.11 38.25
N VAL A 92 -3.25 -11.08 38.55
CA VAL A 92 -4.05 -12.28 38.80
C VAL A 92 -4.31 -13.01 37.49
N LEU A 93 -4.67 -12.27 36.45
CA LEU A 93 -4.87 -12.83 35.11
C LEU A 93 -3.61 -13.48 34.56
N GLU A 94 -2.45 -12.84 34.71
CA GLU A 94 -1.15 -13.38 34.28
C GLU A 94 -0.83 -14.70 35.00
N LYS A 95 -1.01 -14.76 36.33
CA LYS A 95 -0.80 -15.98 37.12
C LYS A 95 -1.76 -17.10 36.73
N LEU A 96 -3.05 -16.79 36.56
CA LEU A 96 -4.06 -17.77 36.17
C LEU A 96 -3.76 -18.36 34.79
N VAL A 97 -3.48 -17.51 33.80
CA VAL A 97 -3.09 -17.91 32.45
C VAL A 97 -1.86 -18.80 32.45
N ALA A 98 -0.78 -18.42 33.17
CA ALA A 98 0.45 -19.20 33.22
C ALA A 98 0.24 -20.60 33.82
N SER A 99 -0.79 -20.76 34.66
CA SER A 99 -1.15 -22.02 35.28
C SER A 99 -2.18 -22.86 34.50
N CYS A 100 -2.79 -22.29 33.45
CA CYS A 100 -3.82 -22.97 32.66
C CYS A 100 -3.21 -23.91 31.61
N VAL A 101 -3.75 -25.13 31.54
CA VAL A 101 -3.32 -26.15 30.57
C VAL A 101 -4.40 -26.43 29.53
N SER A 102 -5.66 -26.10 29.82
CA SER A 102 -6.79 -26.39 28.92
C SER A 102 -6.83 -25.46 27.70
N LYS A 103 -7.24 -26.03 26.57
CA LYS A 103 -7.56 -25.32 25.32
C LYS A 103 -9.08 -25.32 25.09
N GLY A 104 -9.57 -24.39 24.25
CA GLY A 104 -11.00 -24.31 23.91
C GLY A 104 -11.88 -23.85 25.06
N TYR A 105 -13.16 -24.23 25.06
CA TYR A 105 -14.18 -23.76 26.03
C TYR A 105 -13.86 -24.09 27.50
N VAL A 106 -13.10 -25.17 27.75
CA VAL A 106 -12.72 -25.60 29.11
C VAL A 106 -11.81 -24.58 29.81
N PHE A 107 -11.05 -23.80 29.03
CA PHE A 107 -10.20 -22.71 29.54
C PHE A 107 -11.00 -21.74 30.43
N GLN A 108 -12.21 -21.37 30.04
CA GLN A 108 -13.02 -20.39 30.79
C GLN A 108 -13.37 -20.89 32.19
N MET A 109 -13.57 -22.19 32.35
CA MET A 109 -13.92 -22.81 33.63
C MET A 109 -12.70 -23.02 34.51
N GLU A 110 -11.61 -23.51 33.91
CA GLU A 110 -10.33 -23.68 34.59
C GLU A 110 -9.86 -22.37 35.23
N MET A 111 -10.03 -21.24 34.53
CA MET A 111 -9.70 -19.92 35.06
C MET A 111 -10.40 -19.61 36.39
N MET A 112 -11.69 -19.92 36.53
CA MET A 112 -12.45 -19.66 37.77
C MET A 112 -12.16 -20.69 38.85
N ALA A 113 -12.05 -21.97 38.47
CA ALA A 113 -11.71 -23.02 39.41
C ALA A 113 -10.31 -22.81 40.03
N ARG A 114 -9.34 -22.36 39.22
CA ARG A 114 -8.02 -21.97 39.70
C ARG A 114 -8.05 -20.68 40.50
N ALA A 115 -8.85 -19.69 40.09
CA ALA A 115 -9.02 -18.48 40.86
C ALA A 115 -9.46 -18.78 42.30
N ASN A 116 -10.47 -19.64 42.44
CA ASN A 116 -10.95 -20.11 43.74
C ASN A 116 -9.90 -20.96 44.48
N ALA A 117 -9.27 -21.92 43.80
CA ALA A 117 -8.24 -22.78 44.42
C ALA A 117 -7.00 -22.02 44.90
N MET A 118 -6.68 -20.89 44.25
CA MET A 118 -5.58 -19.99 44.63
C MET A 118 -6.01 -18.92 45.64
N GLY A 119 -7.26 -18.93 46.10
CA GLY A 119 -7.78 -18.04 47.13
C GLY A 119 -8.06 -16.61 46.67
N TYR A 120 -8.19 -16.37 45.37
CA TYR A 120 -8.56 -15.05 44.85
C TYR A 120 -10.04 -14.73 45.10
N ARG A 121 -10.34 -13.47 45.42
CA ARG A 121 -11.72 -13.01 45.64
C ARG A 121 -12.44 -12.80 44.33
N VAL A 122 -13.60 -13.46 44.17
CA VAL A 122 -14.45 -13.35 42.97
C VAL A 122 -15.80 -12.75 43.34
N SER A 123 -16.24 -11.74 42.59
CA SER A 123 -17.59 -11.15 42.70
C SER A 123 -18.37 -11.32 41.39
N GLU A 124 -19.69 -11.25 41.46
CA GLU A 124 -20.57 -11.46 40.30
C GLU A 124 -21.40 -10.21 39.97
N VAL A 125 -21.55 -9.93 38.67
CA VAL A 125 -22.45 -8.90 38.13
C VAL A 125 -23.51 -9.59 37.27
N PRO A 126 -24.82 -9.43 37.54
CA PRO A 126 -25.87 -9.95 36.67
C PRO A 126 -25.80 -9.30 35.28
N ILE A 127 -25.77 -10.11 34.21
CA ILE A 127 -25.69 -9.63 32.83
C ILE A 127 -26.76 -10.24 31.93
N SER A 128 -27.13 -9.50 30.88
CA SER A 128 -27.95 -10.02 29.78
C SER A 128 -27.06 -10.47 28.63
N PHE A 129 -27.23 -11.71 28.20
CA PHE A 129 -26.56 -12.28 27.01
C PHE A 129 -27.55 -12.39 25.85
N VAL A 130 -27.20 -11.83 24.70
CA VAL A 130 -28.07 -11.82 23.51
C VAL A 130 -27.44 -12.69 22.42
N ASP A 131 -28.26 -13.45 21.70
CA ASP A 131 -27.74 -14.20 20.55
C ASP A 131 -27.21 -13.25 19.47
N ARG A 132 -26.18 -13.70 18.74
CA ARG A 132 -25.56 -12.91 17.68
C ARG A 132 -26.58 -12.61 16.57
N VAL A 133 -26.49 -11.41 16.00
CA VAL A 133 -27.36 -11.00 14.88
C VAL A 133 -26.87 -11.60 13.55
N TYR A 134 -25.56 -11.90 13.45
CA TYR A 134 -24.93 -12.42 12.24
C TYR A 134 -23.92 -13.56 12.56
N GLY A 135 -23.85 -14.57 11.67
CA GLY A 135 -22.92 -15.69 11.74
C GLY A 135 -23.44 -16.95 12.46
N GLU A 136 -22.91 -18.13 12.12
CA GLU A 136 -23.30 -19.41 12.73
C GLU A 136 -22.46 -19.76 13.97
N SER A 137 -23.04 -20.50 14.90
CA SER A 137 -22.33 -21.00 16.09
C SER A 137 -21.33 -22.08 15.71
N LYS A 138 -20.09 -21.97 16.20
CA LYS A 138 -19.05 -23.00 16.00
C LYS A 138 -19.25 -24.24 16.89
N MET A 139 -20.21 -24.20 17.83
CA MET A 139 -20.51 -25.33 18.72
C MET A 139 -21.14 -26.51 17.98
N GLY A 140 -20.30 -27.45 17.55
CA GLY A 140 -20.69 -28.78 17.09
C GLY A 140 -20.71 -29.83 18.22
N ALA A 141 -21.29 -31.01 17.96
CA ALA A 141 -21.37 -32.10 18.93
C ALA A 141 -19.99 -32.57 19.46
N MET A 142 -18.94 -32.46 18.65
CA MET A 142 -17.57 -32.78 19.05
C MET A 142 -17.00 -31.82 20.09
N GLU A 143 -17.37 -30.54 20.07
CA GLU A 143 -16.92 -29.57 21.09
C GLU A 143 -17.58 -29.86 22.45
N ILE A 144 -18.83 -30.33 22.45
CA ILE A 144 -19.55 -30.77 23.68
C ILE A 144 -18.87 -32.00 24.29
N ILE A 145 -18.45 -32.97 23.46
CA ILE A 145 -17.73 -34.17 23.92
C ILE A 145 -16.34 -33.80 24.46
N GLN A 146 -15.61 -32.91 23.78
CA GLN A 146 -14.33 -32.40 24.28
C GLN A 146 -14.49 -31.64 25.59
N PHE A 147 -15.55 -30.85 25.72
CA PHE A 147 -15.90 -30.14 26.93
C PHE A 147 -16.15 -31.12 28.11
N ALA A 148 -16.97 -32.15 27.91
CA ALA A 148 -17.24 -33.15 28.94
C ALA A 148 -15.98 -33.94 29.36
N LYS A 149 -15.13 -34.33 28.38
CA LYS A 149 -13.84 -34.98 28.65
C LYS A 149 -12.90 -34.07 29.43
N GLY A 150 -12.78 -32.80 29.03
CA GLY A 150 -11.91 -31.83 29.68
C GLY A 150 -12.31 -31.52 31.13
N VAL A 151 -13.61 -31.41 31.42
CA VAL A 151 -14.12 -31.22 32.79
C VAL A 151 -13.79 -32.44 33.67
N ASN A 152 -13.88 -33.67 33.13
CA ASN A 152 -13.55 -34.89 33.88
C ASN A 152 -12.04 -35.00 34.14
N THR A 153 -11.20 -34.74 33.14
CA THR A 153 -9.74 -34.72 33.27
C THR A 153 -9.30 -33.65 34.27
N PHE A 154 -9.82 -32.42 34.17
CA PHE A 154 -9.46 -31.33 35.07
C PHE A 154 -9.98 -31.55 36.51
N GLY A 155 -11.21 -32.07 36.66
CA GLY A 155 -11.74 -32.47 37.97
C GLY A 155 -10.90 -33.56 38.64
N SER A 156 -10.32 -34.50 37.86
CA SER A 156 -9.41 -35.52 38.38
C SER A 156 -8.06 -34.94 38.86
N ILE A 157 -7.55 -33.90 38.18
CA ILE A 157 -6.31 -33.21 38.55
C ILE A 157 -6.51 -32.42 39.86
N LEU A 158 -7.61 -31.68 39.99
CA LEU A 158 -7.92 -30.96 41.23
C LEU A 158 -8.14 -31.92 42.42
N LYS A 159 -8.79 -33.07 42.21
CA LYS A 159 -8.94 -34.11 43.24
C LYS A 159 -7.61 -34.77 43.64
N LYS A 160 -6.67 -34.95 42.70
CA LYS A 160 -5.31 -35.41 43.00
C LYS A 160 -4.51 -34.37 43.80
N CYS A 161 -4.65 -33.08 43.48
CA CYS A 161 -4.01 -32.00 44.22
C CYS A 161 -4.56 -31.82 45.65
N SER A 162 -5.85 -32.10 45.89
CA SER A 162 -6.41 -32.10 47.25
C SER A 162 -5.98 -33.31 48.08
N HIS A 163 -5.72 -34.47 47.47
CA HIS A 163 -5.14 -35.64 48.16
C HIS A 163 -3.65 -35.45 48.50
N ILE A 164 -2.92 -34.66 47.71
CA ILE A 164 -1.51 -34.30 47.99
C ILE A 164 -1.40 -33.37 49.21
N LYS A 165 -2.47 -32.66 49.60
CA LYS A 165 -2.52 -31.88 50.85
C LYS A 165 -2.61 -32.75 52.13
N CYS A 166 -3.01 -34.01 52.02
CA CYS A 166 -3.04 -34.95 53.15
C CYS A 166 -1.76 -35.80 53.27
N LEU A 167 -0.92 -35.85 52.23
CA LEU A 167 0.31 -36.67 52.18
C LEU A 167 1.59 -35.95 52.61
N TYR A 168 1.50 -34.67 53.00
CA TYR A 168 2.64 -33.87 53.46
C TYR A 168 2.71 -33.66 54.99
N LEU A 169 1.86 -34.35 55.76
CA LEU A 169 1.84 -34.28 57.24
C LEU A 169 1.99 -35.64 57.95
N GLY A 170 2.63 -36.63 57.31
CA GLY A 170 2.88 -37.94 57.93
C GLY A 170 4.18 -38.59 57.46
N SER A 171 5.25 -38.32 58.21
CA SER A 171 6.42 -39.18 58.50
C SER A 171 6.82 -40.33 57.56
N ALA A 172 8.07 -40.24 57.07
CA ALA A 172 9.17 -41.23 57.15
C ALA A 172 8.95 -42.73 56.77
N TRP A 173 10.01 -43.31 56.18
CA TRP A 173 10.28 -44.73 55.90
C TRP A 173 9.86 -45.27 54.52
N ILE A 174 10.77 -45.17 53.54
CA ILE A 174 10.93 -46.20 52.50
C ILE A 174 12.42 -46.58 52.49
N ASP A 175 12.68 -47.88 52.67
CA ASP A 175 14.02 -48.45 52.87
C ASP A 175 14.83 -48.63 51.57
N GLU A 176 16.14 -48.86 51.74
CA GLU A 176 17.10 -49.12 50.65
C GLU A 176 16.79 -50.37 49.78
N LYS A 177 15.93 -51.30 50.25
CA LYS A 177 15.57 -52.49 49.47
C LYS A 177 14.56 -52.19 48.36
N THR A 178 13.78 -51.11 48.49
CA THR A 178 12.85 -50.65 47.43
C THR A 178 13.60 -49.98 46.27
N ILE A 179 14.73 -49.32 46.55
CA ILE A 179 15.59 -48.71 45.53
C ILE A 179 16.39 -49.78 44.75
N ALA A 180 16.84 -50.85 45.41
CA ALA A 180 17.51 -51.97 44.75
C ALA A 180 16.62 -52.74 43.76
N MET A 181 15.30 -52.81 44.02
CA MET A 181 14.33 -53.48 43.14
C MET A 181 14.05 -52.70 41.85
N ILE A 182 14.09 -51.36 41.90
CA ILE A 182 13.88 -50.46 40.75
C ILE A 182 15.11 -50.43 39.83
N VAL A 183 16.32 -50.46 40.39
CA VAL A 183 17.58 -50.51 39.62
C VAL A 183 17.77 -51.85 38.90
N THR A 184 17.28 -52.94 39.49
CA THR A 184 17.32 -54.28 38.88
C THR A 184 16.32 -54.44 37.72
N HIS A 185 15.14 -53.80 37.80
CA HIS A 185 14.15 -53.79 36.70
C HIS A 185 14.57 -52.89 35.52
N CYS A 186 15.22 -51.75 35.78
CA CYS A 186 15.68 -50.86 34.72
C CYS A 186 16.88 -51.43 33.93
N SER A 187 17.68 -52.30 34.55
CA SER A 187 18.80 -52.99 33.90
C SER A 187 18.40 -54.28 33.15
N GLN A 188 17.17 -54.79 33.35
CA GLN A 188 16.55 -55.81 32.50
C GLN A 188 15.86 -55.19 31.26
N LEU A 189 15.21 -54.03 31.41
CA LEU A 189 14.59 -53.29 30.29
C LEU A 189 15.63 -52.77 29.29
N LYS A 190 16.81 -52.33 29.75
CA LYS A 190 17.92 -51.92 28.86
C LYS A 190 18.52 -53.10 28.08
N ARG A 191 18.50 -54.32 28.63
CA ARG A 191 18.95 -55.55 27.93
C ARG A 191 17.92 -56.05 26.91
N LEU A 192 16.62 -55.87 27.17
CA LEU A 192 15.56 -56.17 26.21
C LEU A 192 15.54 -55.17 25.03
N TYR A 193 15.81 -53.90 25.29
CA TYR A 193 15.87 -52.86 24.24
C TYR A 193 17.11 -52.99 23.35
N LEU A 194 18.27 -53.37 23.90
CA LEU A 194 19.50 -53.61 23.12
C LEU A 194 19.50 -54.96 22.38
N SER A 195 18.73 -55.94 22.84
CA SER A 195 18.47 -57.21 22.10
C SER A 195 17.50 -57.02 20.93
N TYR A 196 16.63 -56.00 20.98
CA TYR A 196 15.65 -55.68 19.94
C TYR A 196 16.24 -54.91 18.74
N ILE A 197 17.35 -54.20 18.92
CA ILE A 197 17.95 -53.34 17.87
C ILE A 197 19.08 -54.04 17.09
N GLN A 198 19.54 -55.23 17.50
CA GLN A 198 20.69 -55.90 16.87
C GLN A 198 20.37 -57.09 15.95
N THR A 199 19.12 -57.28 15.53
CA THR A 199 18.80 -58.33 14.54
C THR A 199 17.81 -57.86 13.46
N LYS A 200 18.40 -57.65 12.27
CA LYS A 200 17.86 -57.79 10.91
C LYS A 200 16.89 -56.73 10.35
N THR A 201 17.49 -55.88 9.51
CA THR A 201 17.09 -55.54 8.13
C THR A 201 15.86 -56.28 7.59
N SER A 202 14.83 -55.52 7.23
CA SER A 202 13.57 -56.06 6.71
C SER A 202 13.22 -55.48 5.33
N ALA A 203 14.11 -55.74 4.36
CA ALA A 203 13.69 -56.06 3.00
C ALA A 203 13.00 -57.45 2.92
N GLU A 204 12.95 -58.19 4.03
CA GLU A 204 12.30 -59.51 4.16
C GLU A 204 10.86 -59.45 4.73
N VAL A 205 10.45 -58.36 5.40
CA VAL A 205 9.07 -58.24 5.94
C VAL A 205 8.07 -57.76 4.87
N LEU A 206 8.56 -57.06 3.82
CA LEU A 206 7.72 -56.68 2.67
C LEU A 206 7.42 -57.89 1.75
N ASN A 207 8.31 -58.89 1.72
CA ASN A 207 8.15 -60.09 0.89
C ASN A 207 7.20 -61.14 1.50
N ASP A 208 7.09 -61.19 2.82
CA ASP A 208 6.14 -62.11 3.49
C ASP A 208 4.71 -61.56 3.58
N ALA A 209 4.50 -60.24 3.43
CA ALA A 209 3.17 -59.64 3.31
C ALA A 209 2.57 -59.75 1.89
N LEU A 210 3.42 -59.90 0.86
CA LEU A 210 3.00 -60.02 -0.55
C LEU A 210 2.92 -61.47 -1.06
N ARG A 211 3.41 -62.43 -0.27
CA ARG A 211 3.41 -63.87 -0.59
C ARG A 211 2.03 -64.51 -0.84
N PRO A 212 0.90 -64.03 -0.29
CA PRO A 212 -0.42 -64.59 -0.61
C PRO A 212 -0.99 -64.13 -1.97
N LEU A 213 -0.42 -63.12 -2.63
CA LEU A 213 -0.95 -62.54 -3.88
C LEU A 213 -0.22 -63.06 -5.14
N LEU A 214 0.85 -63.82 -4.97
CA LEU A 214 1.71 -64.35 -6.05
C LEU A 214 1.25 -65.60 -6.83
N PRO A 215 0.04 -66.19 -6.63
CA PRO A 215 -0.47 -67.22 -7.55
C PRO A 215 -1.30 -66.73 -8.75
N GLN A 216 -1.49 -65.42 -8.98
CA GLN A 216 -2.35 -64.92 -10.08
C GLN A 216 -1.59 -64.28 -11.27
N LEU A 217 -0.25 -64.33 -11.30
CA LEU A 217 0.55 -63.71 -12.36
C LEU A 217 1.62 -64.64 -12.95
N SER A 218 1.33 -65.94 -13.02
CA SER A 218 2.22 -66.94 -13.59
C SER A 218 1.91 -67.24 -15.06
N HIS A 219 1.88 -66.25 -15.96
CA HIS A 219 2.04 -66.53 -17.39
C HIS A 219 2.73 -65.37 -18.12
N LEU A 220 3.93 -65.69 -18.60
CA LEU A 220 4.63 -65.15 -19.77
C LEU A 220 5.77 -64.17 -19.51
N THR A 221 6.93 -64.71 -19.84
CA THR A 221 8.31 -64.29 -19.73
C THR A 221 8.85 -63.72 -21.04
N LEU A 222 9.90 -62.89 -20.88
CA LEU A 222 11.10 -62.74 -21.71
C LEU A 222 11.06 -61.90 -23.01
N GLU A 223 11.89 -60.85 -22.95
CA GLU A 223 13.00 -60.47 -23.85
C GLU A 223 12.76 -60.02 -25.31
N ASP A 224 13.34 -58.84 -25.55
CA ASP A 224 14.08 -58.34 -26.72
C ASP A 224 13.41 -57.96 -28.05
N ASN A 225 13.98 -56.84 -28.56
CA ASN A 225 14.06 -56.30 -29.92
C ASN A 225 13.00 -55.33 -30.44
N ASP A 226 13.46 -54.08 -30.59
CA ASP A 226 13.63 -53.36 -31.87
C ASP A 226 12.55 -53.44 -32.96
N SER A 227 12.04 -52.25 -33.27
CA SER A 227 11.95 -51.71 -34.63
C SER A 227 10.73 -52.10 -35.51
N VAL A 228 10.03 -51.03 -35.92
CA VAL A 228 9.52 -50.76 -37.28
C VAL A 228 8.22 -51.46 -37.71
N VAL A 229 7.44 -50.66 -38.45
CA VAL A 229 6.57 -51.01 -39.59
C VAL A 229 5.07 -50.79 -39.34
N ASN A 230 4.66 -49.56 -39.64
CA ASN A 230 3.70 -49.18 -40.69
C ASN A 230 2.29 -49.82 -40.78
N ASN A 231 1.38 -48.88 -41.06
CA ASN A 231 0.25 -48.95 -42.00
C ASN A 231 -1.06 -49.58 -41.54
N THR A 232 -1.91 -48.68 -41.04
CA THR A 232 -3.18 -48.26 -41.66
C THR A 232 -3.65 -49.02 -42.92
N MET A 233 -4.96 -49.31 -42.88
CA MET A 233 -5.96 -49.34 -43.96
C MET A 233 -6.40 -50.69 -44.59
N GLN A 234 -7.74 -50.85 -44.52
CA GLN A 234 -8.64 -51.61 -45.41
C GLN A 234 -8.66 -53.13 -45.18
N SER A 235 -9.80 -53.82 -45.00
CA SER A 235 -11.15 -53.61 -45.51
C SER A 235 -12.19 -54.50 -44.78
N LEU A 236 -13.34 -53.91 -44.38
CA LEU A 236 -14.77 -54.33 -44.47
C LEU A 236 -15.14 -55.82 -44.81
N PRO A 237 -16.38 -56.32 -44.54
CA PRO A 237 -17.50 -55.80 -43.72
C PRO A 237 -18.39 -56.86 -42.98
N GLN A 238 -19.37 -56.31 -42.24
CA GLN A 238 -20.66 -56.89 -41.77
C GLN A 238 -20.69 -57.76 -40.50
N LEU A 239 -21.13 -57.13 -39.40
CA LEU A 239 -22.25 -57.54 -38.52
C LEU A 239 -22.56 -56.34 -37.59
N SER A 240 -23.57 -55.53 -37.93
CA SER A 240 -24.83 -55.40 -37.17
C SER A 240 -24.62 -55.15 -35.66
N SER A 241 -24.58 -53.92 -35.16
CA SER A 241 -25.77 -53.10 -34.92
C SER A 241 -25.35 -51.66 -34.58
N LEU A 242 -25.81 -50.74 -35.43
CA LEU A 242 -25.72 -49.27 -35.41
C LEU A 242 -26.67 -48.70 -34.31
N VAL A 243 -26.50 -47.55 -33.64
CA VAL A 243 -25.81 -46.28 -33.92
C VAL A 243 -25.48 -45.58 -32.57
N SER A 244 -24.24 -45.13 -32.43
CA SER A 244 -23.76 -44.04 -31.56
C SER A 244 -24.31 -42.66 -31.99
N ILE A 245 -24.31 -41.63 -31.15
CA ILE A 245 -23.77 -40.30 -31.52
C ILE A 245 -23.53 -39.44 -30.27
N LYS A 246 -22.36 -38.80 -30.29
CA LYS A 246 -21.91 -37.68 -29.46
C LYS A 246 -22.20 -36.38 -30.23
N LEU A 247 -22.58 -35.34 -29.49
CA LEU A 247 -22.31 -33.90 -29.73
C LEU A 247 -23.10 -33.15 -30.84
N SER A 248 -23.82 -32.10 -30.41
CA SER A 248 -23.49 -30.68 -30.63
C SER A 248 -24.71 -29.80 -30.96
N THR A 249 -24.67 -28.58 -30.41
CA THR A 249 -25.23 -27.30 -30.89
C THR A 249 -26.74 -27.11 -31.11
N ASP A 250 -27.20 -26.03 -30.49
CA ASP A 250 -28.12 -24.98 -30.98
C ASP A 250 -29.63 -25.09 -30.77
N LYS A 251 -30.13 -23.98 -30.20
CA LYS A 251 -31.43 -23.30 -30.36
C LYS A 251 -32.73 -23.94 -29.83
N SER A 252 -33.25 -23.17 -28.87
CA SER A 252 -34.56 -22.51 -28.87
C SER A 252 -35.79 -23.24 -28.37
N SER A 253 -36.50 -22.50 -27.51
CA SER A 253 -37.92 -22.59 -27.15
C SER A 253 -38.36 -23.85 -26.40
N ALA A 254 -39.27 -23.82 -25.44
CA ALA A 254 -39.92 -22.81 -24.62
C ALA A 254 -40.88 -23.66 -23.76
N ILE A 255 -41.24 -23.20 -22.54
CA ILE A 255 -42.57 -23.42 -21.93
C ILE A 255 -42.86 -24.89 -21.51
N ASP A 256 -43.39 -25.25 -20.35
CA ASP A 256 -43.81 -24.58 -19.12
C ASP A 256 -44.21 -25.71 -18.13
N CYS A 257 -44.43 -25.31 -16.87
CA CYS A 257 -45.30 -25.98 -15.88
C CYS A 257 -44.80 -27.24 -15.13
N LEU A 258 -44.24 -26.99 -13.93
CA LEU A 258 -44.79 -27.32 -12.59
C LEU A 258 -46.17 -28.03 -12.56
N PRO A 259 -46.55 -28.83 -11.51
CA PRO A 259 -46.26 -28.53 -10.09
C PRO A 259 -46.14 -29.73 -9.10
N GLN A 260 -45.72 -29.42 -7.86
CA GLN A 260 -46.21 -29.93 -6.54
C GLN A 260 -46.27 -31.45 -6.26
N SER A 261 -46.11 -32.01 -5.06
CA SER A 261 -45.69 -31.66 -3.69
C SER A 261 -45.98 -32.91 -2.82
N ILE A 262 -45.38 -33.00 -1.62
CA ILE A 262 -45.74 -33.92 -0.49
C ILE A 262 -45.27 -35.37 -0.69
N GLY A 263 -44.63 -36.11 0.22
CA GLY A 263 -44.32 -35.94 1.64
C GLY A 263 -44.48 -37.30 2.35
N ARG A 264 -43.47 -37.66 3.17
CA ARG A 264 -43.45 -38.58 4.35
C ARG A 264 -43.04 -40.07 4.26
N LEU A 265 -42.13 -40.39 5.21
CA LEU A 265 -41.86 -41.64 5.98
C LEU A 265 -41.10 -42.77 5.24
N SER A 266 -40.22 -43.59 5.82
CA SER A 266 -39.40 -43.67 7.05
C SER A 266 -38.53 -44.95 6.94
N LEU A 267 -37.58 -45.13 7.87
CA LEU A 267 -36.86 -46.37 8.27
C LEU A 267 -35.57 -46.80 7.53
N SER A 268 -34.48 -46.64 8.30
CA SER A 268 -33.32 -47.52 8.55
C SER A 268 -32.85 -48.54 7.51
N ASP A 269 -31.55 -48.41 7.22
CA ASP A 269 -30.51 -49.44 7.06
C ASP A 269 -30.77 -50.55 6.04
N THR A 270 -30.05 -50.53 4.91
CA THR A 270 -28.76 -51.23 4.73
C THR A 270 -28.25 -50.97 3.29
N ILE A 271 -26.93 -51.03 3.10
CA ILE A 271 -26.15 -51.32 1.88
C ILE A 271 -25.28 -50.18 1.31
N ASP A 272 -23.98 -50.46 1.42
CA ASP A 272 -22.82 -50.13 0.59
C ASP A 272 -22.73 -48.74 -0.05
N ILE A 273 -21.83 -47.94 0.54
CA ILE A 273 -21.13 -46.88 -0.20
C ILE A 273 -19.67 -47.30 -0.32
N SER A 274 -19.26 -47.46 -1.58
CA SER A 274 -17.90 -47.72 -2.03
C SER A 274 -16.92 -46.60 -1.62
N VAL A 275 -15.67 -47.03 -1.56
CA VAL A 275 -14.44 -46.48 -0.94
C VAL A 275 -14.07 -45.00 -1.22
N ASP A 276 -14.84 -44.23 -1.99
CA ASP A 276 -14.46 -42.86 -2.36
C ASP A 276 -15.01 -41.74 -1.45
N THR A 277 -15.76 -42.07 -0.39
CA THR A 277 -16.27 -41.07 0.58
C THR A 277 -15.60 -41.14 1.97
N LEU A 278 -14.54 -41.95 2.12
CA LEU A 278 -13.71 -42.07 3.34
C LEU A 278 -12.36 -41.34 3.25
N LYS A 279 -12.14 -40.52 2.22
CA LYS A 279 -10.88 -39.81 1.96
C LYS A 279 -10.82 -38.33 2.38
N LYS A 280 -11.79 -37.79 3.12
CA LYS A 280 -11.73 -36.37 3.57
C LYS A 280 -12.24 -36.16 5.00
N ARG A 281 -11.37 -36.42 6.00
CA ARG A 281 -11.20 -35.68 7.29
C ARG A 281 -10.52 -36.53 8.38
N CYS A 282 -9.19 -36.43 8.51
CA CYS A 282 -8.50 -36.44 9.83
C CYS A 282 -7.02 -36.04 9.67
N PRO A 283 -6.51 -35.01 10.37
CA PRO A 283 -5.14 -34.52 10.24
C PRO A 283 -4.22 -35.24 11.25
N LEU A 284 -3.59 -36.33 10.83
CA LEU A 284 -2.36 -36.86 11.45
C LEU A 284 -1.63 -37.87 10.55
N LEU A 285 -1.63 -37.60 9.23
CA LEU A 285 -1.00 -38.45 8.22
C LEU A 285 -0.54 -37.61 7.02
N GLU A 286 0.20 -36.55 7.31
CA GLU A 286 0.99 -35.78 6.32
C GLU A 286 2.35 -35.38 6.94
N ALA A 287 2.92 -36.30 7.73
CA ALA A 287 4.28 -36.22 8.27
C ALA A 287 5.09 -37.49 7.98
N LEU A 288 4.58 -38.41 7.14
CA LEU A 288 5.21 -39.71 6.85
C LEU A 288 5.18 -40.08 5.35
N HIS A 289 5.16 -39.09 4.45
CA HIS A 289 5.40 -39.34 3.01
C HIS A 289 6.29 -38.33 2.29
N LEU A 290 7.05 -37.49 3.02
CA LEU A 290 8.06 -36.61 2.42
C LEU A 290 9.36 -36.56 3.25
N MET A 291 9.82 -37.71 3.75
CA MET A 291 11.23 -37.92 4.12
C MET A 291 11.64 -39.32 3.69
N ASP A 292 11.76 -39.49 2.38
CA ASP A 292 12.69 -40.46 1.82
C ASP A 292 13.15 -39.90 0.47
N TYR A 293 14.14 -39.03 0.51
CA TYR A 293 15.17 -38.85 -0.53
C TYR A 293 16.27 -37.90 -0.01
N HIS A 294 17.37 -38.54 0.43
CA HIS A 294 18.76 -38.08 0.61
C HIS A 294 19.25 -37.32 1.89
N HIS A 295 19.99 -38.11 2.70
CA HIS A 295 21.37 -37.94 3.21
C HIS A 295 21.80 -36.64 3.91
N ASP A 296 21.73 -36.64 5.26
CA ASP A 296 22.86 -36.47 6.22
C ASP A 296 22.31 -36.10 7.61
N SER A 297 22.34 -37.00 8.60
CA SER A 297 21.76 -36.72 9.93
C SER A 297 22.34 -37.52 11.11
N ASP A 298 23.65 -37.50 11.31
CA ASP A 298 24.27 -37.96 12.57
C ASP A 298 24.45 -36.84 13.61
N GLN A 299 24.21 -35.57 13.27
CA GLN A 299 24.38 -34.44 14.20
C GLN A 299 23.13 -34.03 14.98
N TYR A 300 21.95 -34.61 14.68
CA TYR A 300 20.67 -34.20 15.27
C TYR A 300 20.25 -35.01 16.50
N TRP A 301 20.80 -36.22 16.67
CA TRP A 301 20.45 -37.10 17.80
C TRP A 301 21.24 -36.79 19.08
N ASP A 302 22.50 -36.33 18.98
CA ASP A 302 23.32 -35.96 20.15
C ASP A 302 22.87 -34.65 20.80
N GLN A 303 22.38 -33.69 20.01
CA GLN A 303 21.87 -32.41 20.54
C GLN A 303 20.53 -32.59 21.28
N LEU A 304 19.66 -33.48 20.78
CA LEU A 304 18.38 -33.81 21.43
C LEU A 304 18.58 -34.57 22.75
N PHE A 305 19.63 -35.39 22.87
CA PHE A 305 19.95 -36.12 24.09
C PHE A 305 20.63 -35.23 25.16
N ALA A 306 21.44 -34.25 24.74
CA ALA A 306 22.06 -33.27 25.64
C ALA A 306 21.03 -32.30 26.24
N ASP A 307 20.05 -31.85 25.46
CA ASP A 307 19.01 -30.92 25.91
C ASP A 307 17.98 -31.57 26.84
N ILE A 308 17.72 -32.88 26.68
CA ILE A 308 16.86 -33.65 27.58
C ILE A 308 17.55 -33.90 28.94
N CYS A 309 18.87 -34.09 28.97
CA CYS A 309 19.64 -34.25 30.21
C CYS A 309 19.85 -32.91 30.96
N ALA A 310 19.97 -31.78 30.26
CA ALA A 310 20.10 -30.46 30.89
C ALA A 310 18.77 -29.96 31.50
N HIS A 311 17.61 -30.41 31.01
CA HIS A 311 16.31 -29.92 31.50
C HIS A 311 15.80 -30.62 32.78
N PHE A 312 16.40 -31.74 33.20
CA PHE A 312 16.00 -32.47 34.43
C PHE A 312 16.88 -32.22 35.65
N ALA A 313 17.97 -31.47 35.52
CA ALA A 313 18.80 -31.04 36.64
C ALA A 313 18.69 -29.53 36.85
N LEU A 314 17.60 -29.05 37.47
CA LEU A 314 17.56 -27.94 38.46
C LEU A 314 16.13 -27.36 38.68
N LYS A 315 15.32 -28.06 39.49
CA LYS A 315 14.38 -27.51 40.51
C LYS A 315 14.15 -28.65 41.52
N ARG A 316 14.65 -28.65 42.76
CA ARG A 316 14.46 -27.78 43.96
C ARG A 316 15.57 -28.13 44.98
N LEU A 317 16.12 -27.27 45.84
CA LEU A 317 15.56 -26.47 46.98
C LEU A 317 16.55 -25.30 47.27
N HIS A 318 16.13 -24.02 47.40
CA HIS A 318 15.61 -23.26 48.57
C HIS A 318 16.65 -22.76 49.63
N TRP A 319 16.72 -21.42 49.82
CA TRP A 319 16.89 -20.57 51.05
C TRP A 319 18.02 -20.94 52.06
N GLU A 320 18.91 -20.08 52.57
CA GLU A 320 18.77 -18.77 53.23
C GLU A 320 20.06 -17.92 53.20
N VAL A 321 19.90 -16.66 53.59
CA VAL A 321 20.89 -15.60 53.80
C VAL A 321 21.66 -15.78 55.12
N LEU A 322 22.88 -15.23 55.16
CA LEU A 322 23.77 -14.89 56.29
C LEU A 322 24.91 -15.86 56.64
N TYR A 323 26.08 -15.22 56.84
CA TYR A 323 27.15 -15.60 57.77
C TYR A 323 28.01 -16.82 57.40
N PHE A 324 29.17 -16.59 56.80
CA PHE A 324 30.43 -16.48 57.58
C PHE A 324 31.63 -16.20 56.66
N SER A 325 32.24 -15.06 56.91
CA SER A 325 33.65 -14.70 56.85
C SER A 325 34.69 -15.77 56.44
N ALA A 326 35.51 -15.34 55.48
CA ALA A 326 36.98 -15.29 55.53
C ALA A 326 37.82 -16.53 55.21
N ASN A 327 38.74 -16.27 54.26
CA ASN A 327 40.06 -16.87 54.06
C ASN A 327 40.05 -18.32 53.54
N LEU A 328 40.82 -18.69 52.52
CA LEU A 328 42.25 -18.45 52.41
C LEU A 328 42.71 -18.60 50.94
N PHE A 329 43.59 -17.68 50.53
CA PHE A 329 44.82 -17.95 49.77
C PHE A 329 44.77 -18.26 48.25
N PHE A 330 45.13 -17.24 47.47
CA PHE A 330 46.30 -17.21 46.57
C PHE A 330 46.66 -18.51 45.82
N LYS A 331 46.57 -18.49 44.48
CA LYS A 331 47.77 -18.26 43.62
C LYS A 331 47.45 -18.24 42.12
N ASN A 332 47.88 -17.12 41.52
CA ASN A 332 48.59 -16.98 40.25
C ASN A 332 47.90 -17.28 38.92
N VAL A 333 47.44 -16.19 38.30
CA VAL A 333 47.96 -15.63 37.03
C VAL A 333 48.96 -16.50 36.29
N SER A 334 48.64 -16.90 35.05
CA SER A 334 49.50 -16.57 33.90
C SER A 334 48.85 -16.94 32.55
N LYS A 335 49.07 -16.03 31.60
CA LYS A 335 49.22 -16.21 30.14
C LYS A 335 47.99 -16.18 29.21
N LEU A 336 47.95 -15.06 28.45
CA LEU A 336 47.90 -14.97 26.97
C LEU A 336 46.64 -15.57 26.33
N SER A 337 45.61 -14.84 25.88
CA SER A 337 45.53 -13.62 25.05
C SER A 337 46.49 -13.56 23.87
N GLN A 338 46.10 -14.23 22.77
CA GLN A 338 46.39 -13.95 21.35
C GLN A 338 45.85 -15.18 20.59
N LEU A 339 44.86 -15.11 19.71
CA LEU A 339 44.79 -14.47 18.39
C LEU A 339 43.35 -14.72 17.88
N ARG A 340 42.66 -13.69 17.42
CA ARG A 340 42.40 -13.37 15.99
C ARG A 340 41.59 -14.42 15.21
N HIS A 341 40.93 -13.87 14.20
CA HIS A 341 40.51 -14.48 12.93
C HIS A 341 39.04 -14.93 12.91
N LEU A 342 38.29 -14.76 11.82
CA LEU A 342 38.62 -14.55 10.40
C LEU A 342 37.29 -14.04 9.75
N SER A 343 37.30 -13.00 8.88
CA SER A 343 37.07 -13.10 7.40
C SER A 343 35.59 -13.08 6.92
N ILE A 344 35.17 -12.62 5.73
CA ILE A 344 35.82 -12.26 4.45
C ILE A 344 34.79 -11.50 3.58
N HIS A 345 35.25 -10.45 2.86
CA HIS A 345 34.93 -10.07 1.44
C HIS A 345 33.49 -9.68 0.99
N LEU A 346 33.24 -8.75 0.04
CA LEU A 346 34.03 -8.18 -1.08
C LEU A 346 33.38 -6.85 -1.61
N CYS A 347 34.25 -5.94 -2.11
CA CYS A 347 34.15 -5.02 -3.27
C CYS A 347 33.01 -3.98 -3.41
N ASN A 348 33.18 -2.79 -4.01
CA ASN A 348 34.18 -2.25 -4.96
C ASN A 348 34.19 -0.70 -4.90
N ASP A 349 35.36 -0.07 -5.01
CA ASP A 349 35.66 0.89 -6.09
C ASP A 349 37.09 1.43 -5.90
N GLY A 350 37.96 1.02 -6.83
CA GLY A 350 39.31 1.51 -6.94
C GLY A 350 39.37 2.76 -7.81
N LEU A 351 40.21 3.71 -7.41
CA LEU A 351 41.09 4.40 -8.34
C LEU A 351 42.44 4.61 -7.65
N ASP A 352 43.43 4.11 -8.35
CA ASP A 352 44.85 3.99 -8.04
C ASP A 352 45.58 5.33 -8.26
N THR A 353 46.54 5.65 -7.39
CA THR A 353 47.92 6.03 -7.79
C THR A 353 48.80 6.30 -6.55
N ASN A 354 49.67 5.34 -6.27
CA ASN A 354 51.04 5.44 -5.76
C ASN A 354 51.56 6.82 -5.30
N ALA A 355 52.03 6.92 -4.04
CA ALA A 355 53.45 6.70 -3.70
C ALA A 355 53.77 7.11 -2.26
N MET A 356 54.42 6.18 -1.56
CA MET A 356 55.07 6.27 -0.25
C MET A 356 56.00 7.48 -0.11
N GLN A 357 56.13 8.04 1.11
CA GLN A 357 57.39 8.03 1.87
C GLN A 357 57.30 8.68 3.27
N SER A 358 57.88 7.95 4.25
CA SER A 358 58.51 8.36 5.52
C SER A 358 57.71 9.03 6.66
N MET A 359 57.48 8.25 7.72
CA MET A 359 57.43 8.63 9.15
C MET A 359 58.77 9.24 9.66
N PRO A 360 58.91 9.78 10.91
CA PRO A 360 57.93 10.18 11.93
C PRO A 360 58.21 11.56 12.62
N SER A 361 57.29 11.91 13.53
CA SER A 361 57.47 12.69 14.77
C SER A 361 57.54 14.23 14.70
N LEU A 362 56.36 14.82 14.85
CA LEU A 362 56.13 16.20 15.31
C LEU A 362 56.31 16.28 16.83
N LYS A 363 57.18 17.18 17.29
CA LYS A 363 57.00 17.93 18.54
C LYS A 363 57.24 19.41 18.25
N SER A 364 56.29 20.21 18.74
CA SER A 364 56.26 21.66 18.90
C SER A 364 56.35 22.54 17.65
N LEU A 365 55.27 23.28 17.35
CA LEU A 365 55.25 24.75 17.42
C LEU A 365 53.89 25.33 16.99
N SER A 366 53.60 26.48 17.59
CA SER A 366 52.34 27.24 17.62
C SER A 366 51.99 27.99 16.34
N LEU A 367 50.69 28.31 16.24
CA LEU A 367 50.01 29.22 15.31
C LEU A 367 50.84 30.37 14.71
N SER A 368 50.92 30.41 13.37
CA SER A 368 50.77 31.65 12.58
C SER A 368 50.54 31.31 11.09
N GLY A 369 49.44 31.78 10.50
CA GLY A 369 49.25 31.74 9.04
C GLY A 369 47.83 31.49 8.50
N LEU A 370 46.86 32.36 8.80
CA LEU A 370 45.59 32.44 8.04
C LEU A 370 45.41 33.85 7.49
N LYS A 371 46.02 34.12 6.34
CA LYS A 371 45.69 35.24 5.45
C LYS A 371 45.68 34.72 4.02
N CYS A 372 44.52 34.24 3.55
CA CYS A 372 44.05 34.24 2.14
C CYS A 372 42.80 33.37 1.92
N MET A 373 41.69 33.64 2.62
CA MET A 373 40.37 33.04 2.36
C MET A 373 39.22 33.98 1.91
N PRO A 374 39.36 35.32 1.76
CA PRO A 374 38.23 36.16 1.29
C PRO A 374 37.95 36.13 -0.22
N LYS A 375 38.88 35.71 -1.09
CA LYS A 375 38.70 35.78 -2.56
C LYS A 375 37.95 34.59 -3.18
N MET A 376 37.78 33.49 -2.45
CA MET A 376 37.08 32.30 -2.94
C MET A 376 35.57 32.34 -2.65
N LEU A 377 35.18 32.96 -1.54
CA LEU A 377 33.79 33.08 -1.09
C LEU A 377 32.94 34.06 -1.92
N SER A 378 33.55 35.09 -2.53
CA SER A 378 32.79 36.05 -3.34
C SER A 378 32.36 35.50 -4.71
N LYS A 379 32.99 34.43 -5.22
CA LYS A 379 32.61 33.79 -6.49
C LYS A 379 31.50 32.74 -6.33
N LEU A 380 31.36 32.12 -5.16
CA LEU A 380 30.33 31.11 -4.90
C LEU A 380 28.95 31.73 -4.65
N ASN A 381 28.89 32.93 -4.07
CA ASN A 381 27.64 33.65 -3.80
C ASN A 381 26.95 34.26 -5.04
N GLN A 382 27.59 34.26 -6.21
CA GLN A 382 26.94 34.69 -7.47
C GLN A 382 26.22 33.54 -8.20
N ILE A 383 26.47 32.28 -7.83
CA ILE A 383 26.01 31.11 -8.59
C ILE A 383 24.71 30.50 -8.00
N PHE A 384 24.41 30.74 -6.72
CA PHE A 384 23.21 30.18 -6.06
C PHE A 384 22.49 31.20 -5.15
N PRO A 385 21.50 31.97 -5.64
CA PRO A 385 20.85 33.03 -4.85
C PRO A 385 19.80 32.54 -3.83
N SER A 386 19.43 31.25 -3.82
CA SER A 386 18.17 30.78 -3.20
C SER A 386 18.31 29.85 -1.99
N VAL A 387 19.46 29.79 -1.32
CA VAL A 387 19.62 28.99 -0.09
C VAL A 387 20.09 29.88 1.07
N LYS A 388 19.15 30.48 1.79
CA LYS A 388 19.41 30.99 3.14
C LYS A 388 19.31 29.84 4.15
N ARG A 389 20.34 29.00 4.20
CA ARG A 389 20.63 28.20 5.40
C ARG A 389 21.36 29.11 6.39
N LEU A 390 20.79 29.30 7.56
CA LEU A 390 21.55 29.79 8.71
C LEU A 390 22.43 28.63 9.15
N VAL A 391 23.68 28.61 8.68
CA VAL A 391 24.66 27.65 9.16
C VAL A 391 25.20 28.19 10.48
N LEU A 392 24.83 27.59 11.61
CA LEU A 392 25.48 27.78 12.90
C LEU A 392 26.87 27.09 12.87
N THR A 393 27.80 27.57 12.04
CA THR A 393 29.15 26.97 11.95
C THR A 393 30.25 27.70 12.69
N ASP A 394 30.01 28.86 13.32
CA ASP A 394 31.13 29.55 13.98
C ASP A 394 30.70 30.19 15.31
N ILE A 395 30.45 29.37 16.34
CA ILE A 395 30.65 29.78 17.73
C ILE A 395 31.94 29.10 18.22
N VAL A 396 33.03 29.86 18.28
CA VAL A 396 34.29 29.42 18.86
C VAL A 396 34.27 29.76 20.36
N ILE A 397 34.02 28.78 21.21
CA ILE A 397 34.19 28.92 22.66
C ILE A 397 35.63 28.53 22.98
N LYS A 398 36.46 29.51 23.35
CA LYS A 398 37.77 29.20 23.95
C LYS A 398 37.57 28.76 25.38
N CYS A 399 37.90 27.51 25.68
CA CYS A 399 37.99 27.02 27.04
C CYS A 399 39.47 26.80 27.39
N GLU A 400 39.97 27.51 28.39
CA GLU A 400 41.30 27.23 28.97
C GLU A 400 41.16 26.05 29.95
N CYS A 401 41.03 24.84 29.40
CA CYS A 401 41.18 23.61 30.18
C CYS A 401 42.68 23.33 30.35
N SER A 402 43.10 22.69 31.44
CA SER A 402 44.49 22.39 31.77
C SER A 402 45.27 21.57 30.72
N ASP A 403 44.59 21.07 29.69
CA ASP A 403 45.11 20.10 28.73
C ASP A 403 45.19 20.64 27.28
N GLY A 404 44.95 21.94 27.06
CA GLY A 404 45.42 22.66 25.87
C GLY A 404 44.86 22.24 24.49
N HIS A 405 43.63 21.75 24.40
CA HIS A 405 42.95 21.47 23.12
C HIS A 405 42.08 22.68 22.65
N GLU A 406 42.34 23.19 21.43
CA GLU A 406 41.45 24.09 20.70
C GLU A 406 40.66 23.27 19.66
N ASP A 407 39.40 22.91 19.94
CA ASP A 407 38.53 22.23 18.98
C ASP A 407 37.46 23.19 18.41
N ARG A 408 37.22 23.08 17.09
CA ARG A 408 36.15 23.80 16.38
C ARG A 408 34.91 22.93 16.32
N PHE A 409 33.78 23.42 16.83
CA PHE A 409 32.53 22.69 16.86
C PHE A 409 31.78 22.74 15.53
N ALA A 410 31.69 21.59 14.85
CA ALA A 410 30.78 21.35 13.75
C ALA A 410 29.81 20.21 14.12
N GLY A 411 28.83 20.51 14.98
CA GLY A 411 27.65 19.65 15.17
C GLY A 411 27.78 18.41 16.06
N SER A 412 28.87 18.21 16.80
CA SER A 412 29.00 17.16 17.82
C SER A 412 29.85 17.61 19.01
N PHE A 413 29.42 17.34 20.25
CA PHE A 413 30.19 17.61 21.48
C PHE A 413 31.40 16.66 21.58
N PRO A 414 32.50 17.06 22.25
CA PRO A 414 33.61 16.15 22.50
C PRO A 414 33.20 15.24 23.66
N ASP A 415 33.41 13.94 23.50
CA ASP A 415 33.33 13.02 24.63
C ASP A 415 34.39 13.43 25.67
N ASP A 416 33.94 13.66 26.91
CA ASP A 416 34.75 13.72 28.15
C ASP A 416 35.21 15.06 28.79
N CYS A 417 34.59 16.22 28.53
CA CYS A 417 34.83 17.43 29.37
C CYS A 417 33.56 18.01 30.04
N GLU A 418 33.36 17.71 31.33
CA GLU A 418 32.20 18.16 32.14
C GLU A 418 32.08 19.71 32.21
N GLU A 419 33.19 20.44 32.18
CA GLU A 419 33.20 21.91 32.28
C GLU A 419 32.74 22.59 30.97
N CYS A 420 33.01 21.97 29.82
CA CYS A 420 32.53 22.46 28.52
C CYS A 420 31.01 22.28 28.37
N ILE A 421 30.47 21.15 28.86
CA ILE A 421 29.03 20.89 28.88
C ILE A 421 28.32 21.93 29.77
N TYR A 422 28.88 22.20 30.95
CA TYR A 422 28.34 23.22 31.87
C TYR A 422 28.27 24.62 31.24
N LYS A 423 29.34 25.07 30.56
CA LYS A 423 29.36 26.37 29.86
C LYS A 423 28.41 26.42 28.66
N CYS A 424 28.27 25.33 27.91
CA CYS A 424 27.34 25.28 26.78
C CYS A 424 25.88 25.37 27.25
N LEU A 425 25.52 24.68 28.34
CA LEU A 425 24.19 24.78 28.95
C LEU A 425 23.90 26.19 29.49
N GLN A 426 24.89 26.88 30.07
CA GLN A 426 24.76 28.28 30.47
C GLN A 426 24.57 29.24 29.30
N LEU A 427 25.25 29.02 28.17
CA LEU A 427 25.08 29.84 26.97
C LEU A 427 23.73 29.59 26.30
N TRP A 428 23.26 28.34 26.28
CA TRP A 428 21.96 27.99 25.74
C TRP A 428 20.80 28.50 26.58
N SER A 429 20.92 28.49 27.92
CA SER A 429 19.86 29.06 28.79
C SER A 429 19.66 30.56 28.59
N GLN A 430 20.61 31.26 27.96
CA GLN A 430 20.50 32.69 27.61
C GLN A 430 19.84 32.94 26.24
N LEU A 431 19.55 31.91 25.44
CA LEU A 431 18.89 32.09 24.14
C LEU A 431 17.38 32.33 24.33
N PRO A 432 16.83 33.48 23.89
CA PRO A 432 15.42 33.83 24.11
C PRO A 432 14.42 32.91 23.39
N GLN A 433 14.87 32.13 22.41
CA GLN A 433 14.08 31.16 21.65
C GLN A 433 13.94 29.78 22.32
N LEU A 434 14.64 29.51 23.43
CA LEU A 434 14.54 28.25 24.16
C LEU A 434 13.37 28.25 25.14
N LYS A 435 12.50 27.25 25.02
CA LYS A 435 11.25 27.12 25.78
C LYS A 435 11.44 26.31 27.07
N ARG A 436 12.17 25.20 27.02
CA ARG A 436 12.41 24.30 28.16
C ARG A 436 13.64 23.43 27.93
N ILE A 437 14.36 23.11 29.01
CA ILE A 437 15.37 22.05 29.03
C ILE A 437 14.99 21.06 30.15
N THR A 438 14.85 19.78 29.83
CA THR A 438 14.49 18.73 30.79
C THR A 438 15.59 17.68 30.83
N PHE A 439 16.05 17.28 32.01
CA PHE A 439 16.98 16.16 32.16
C PHE A 439 16.20 14.90 32.56
N THR A 440 16.51 13.77 31.92
CA THR A 440 15.92 12.47 32.27
C THR A 440 16.98 11.58 32.92
N ASP A 441 16.84 11.33 34.23
CA ASP A 441 17.78 10.49 35.00
C ASP A 441 17.88 9.05 34.45
N GLU A 442 16.77 8.47 33.97
CA GLU A 442 16.70 7.07 33.51
C GLU A 442 17.52 6.82 32.23
N GLU A 443 17.59 7.81 31.33
CA GLU A 443 18.30 7.68 30.03
C GLU A 443 19.58 8.55 29.95
N ARG A 444 19.87 9.34 30.99
CA ARG A 444 20.98 10.31 31.04
C ARG A 444 21.02 11.25 29.84
N MET A 445 19.88 11.88 29.54
CA MET A 445 19.71 12.78 28.39
C MET A 445 19.13 14.13 28.78
N PHE A 446 19.49 15.16 28.03
CA PHE A 446 18.81 16.46 28.03
C PHE A 446 17.85 16.55 26.83
N ILE A 447 16.62 16.96 27.10
CA ILE A 447 15.60 17.26 26.11
C ILE A 447 15.44 18.77 26.05
N ILE A 448 15.64 19.35 24.88
CA ILE A 448 15.63 20.80 24.67
C ILE A 448 14.46 21.16 23.75
N GLU A 449 13.54 21.99 24.23
CA GLU A 449 12.38 22.48 23.47
C GLU A 449 12.58 23.96 23.09
N SER A 450 12.28 24.34 21.84
CA SER A 450 12.36 25.71 21.33
C SER A 450 11.04 26.20 20.71
N ASN A 451 10.81 27.52 20.72
CA ASN A 451 9.65 28.17 20.12
C ASN A 451 9.81 28.49 18.61
N ASP A 452 10.99 28.25 18.02
CA ASP A 452 11.27 28.51 16.60
C ASP A 452 11.30 27.19 15.80
N LEU A 453 10.37 27.04 14.86
CA LEU A 453 10.23 25.86 14.00
C LEU A 453 11.43 25.63 13.06
N SER A 454 12.27 26.66 12.80
CA SER A 454 13.49 26.52 12.00
C SER A 454 14.65 25.85 12.75
N LEU A 455 14.55 25.75 14.08
CA LEU A 455 15.46 24.99 14.95
C LEU A 455 14.96 23.56 15.22
N MET A 456 13.70 23.25 14.88
CA MET A 456 13.00 22.02 15.25
C MET A 456 13.16 20.86 14.24
N SER A 457 14.12 20.93 13.32
CA SER A 457 14.41 19.80 12.43
C SER A 457 15.21 18.67 13.10
N GLU A 458 15.69 18.87 14.32
CA GLU A 458 16.26 17.82 15.17
C GLU A 458 15.83 18.07 16.62
N LEU A 459 15.01 17.19 17.18
CA LEU A 459 15.01 16.98 18.62
C LEU A 459 16.42 16.49 18.95
N THR A 460 17.33 17.39 19.35
CA THR A 460 18.71 17.01 19.67
C THR A 460 18.69 16.22 20.98
N LEU A 461 18.48 14.92 20.86
CA LEU A 461 18.70 13.95 21.93
C LEU A 461 20.21 13.83 22.10
N ILE A 462 20.75 14.28 23.24
CA ILE A 462 22.17 14.13 23.54
C ILE A 462 22.34 13.00 24.54
N PRO A 463 22.71 11.78 24.10
CA PRO A 463 23.04 10.68 25.00
C PRO A 463 24.40 10.95 25.68
N PHE A 464 24.47 10.83 27.01
CA PHE A 464 25.74 10.92 27.76
C PHE A 464 26.04 9.63 28.53
N SER A 465 26.96 8.81 28.02
CA SER A 465 27.52 7.66 28.72
C SER A 465 28.88 8.00 29.37
N GLY A 466 28.90 8.86 30.41
CA GLY A 466 30.20 9.20 31.04
C GLY A 466 30.21 9.86 32.43
N LEU A 467 29.16 10.56 32.84
CA LEU A 467 29.18 11.33 34.10
C LEU A 467 29.30 10.44 35.35
N ARG A 468 30.32 10.70 36.18
CA ARG A 468 30.48 10.10 37.51
C ARG A 468 29.66 10.90 38.53
N SER A 469 29.01 10.20 39.46
CA SER A 469 27.95 10.71 40.37
C SER A 469 28.27 11.94 41.23
N LYS A 470 29.51 12.44 41.25
CA LYS A 470 29.96 13.50 42.17
C LYS A 470 29.36 14.89 41.88
N HIS A 471 28.98 15.21 40.64
CA HIS A 471 28.53 16.55 40.24
C HIS A 471 27.02 16.62 39.89
N MET A 472 26.30 15.50 39.97
CA MET A 472 24.84 15.44 39.74
C MET A 472 24.02 16.42 40.59
N PRO A 473 24.33 16.66 41.89
CA PRO A 473 23.56 17.62 42.69
C PRO A 473 23.71 19.08 42.21
N GLN A 474 24.89 19.44 41.67
CA GLN A 474 25.16 20.78 41.15
C GLN A 474 24.50 21.00 39.79
N LEU A 475 24.45 19.96 38.96
CA LEU A 475 23.75 19.97 37.68
C LEU A 475 22.23 20.02 37.86
N ALA A 476 21.69 19.26 38.82
CA ALA A 476 20.28 19.32 39.20
C ALA A 476 19.88 20.70 39.76
N ALA A 477 20.76 21.33 40.55
CA ALA A 477 20.56 22.69 41.05
C ALA A 477 20.55 23.74 39.90
N LEU A 478 21.40 23.57 38.88
CA LEU A 478 21.43 24.46 37.72
C LEU A 478 20.18 24.33 36.83
N VAL A 479 19.66 23.12 36.66
CA VAL A 479 18.38 22.87 35.96
C VAL A 479 17.23 23.48 36.75
N ALA A 480 17.24 23.34 38.08
CA ALA A 480 16.26 23.98 38.95
C ALA A 480 16.32 25.52 38.86
N ASP A 481 17.53 26.12 38.82
CA ASP A 481 17.72 27.57 38.66
C ASP A 481 17.31 28.08 37.27
N CYS A 482 17.55 27.31 36.20
CA CYS A 482 17.06 27.63 34.86
C CYS A 482 15.52 27.60 34.81
N VAL A 483 14.89 26.67 35.54
CA VAL A 483 13.43 26.59 35.65
C VAL A 483 12.86 27.70 36.56
N HIS A 484 13.57 28.11 37.62
CA HIS A 484 13.14 29.16 38.54
C HIS A 484 13.29 30.59 37.98
N ASN A 485 14.34 30.84 37.19
CA ASN A 485 14.55 32.12 36.51
C ASN A 485 13.67 32.30 35.25
N MET A 486 12.96 31.26 34.83
CA MET A 486 11.80 31.34 33.93
C MET A 486 10.51 31.63 34.72
N SER A 487 10.58 32.55 35.67
CA SER A 487 9.36 33.16 36.22
C SER A 487 8.64 33.86 35.06
N PRO A 488 7.31 33.69 34.89
CA PRO A 488 6.58 34.33 33.82
C PRO A 488 6.72 35.84 34.02
N LYS A 489 7.58 36.48 33.23
CA LYS A 489 7.39 37.91 32.95
C LYS A 489 5.93 38.00 32.56
N LYS A 490 5.16 38.77 33.34
CA LYS A 490 3.83 39.24 32.97
C LYS A 490 3.99 39.81 31.56
N VAL A 491 3.74 38.96 30.57
CA VAL A 491 3.35 39.38 29.24
C VAL A 491 2.05 40.08 29.55
N SER A 492 2.13 41.41 29.55
CA SER A 492 0.97 42.25 29.33
C SER A 492 0.10 41.52 28.32
N THR A 493 -1.09 41.14 28.73
CA THR A 493 -2.12 40.52 27.90
C THR A 493 -2.30 41.37 26.65
N LEU A 494 -1.50 41.09 25.63
CA LEU A 494 -1.81 41.36 24.25
C LEU A 494 -3.05 40.52 23.99
N SER A 495 -4.11 41.20 23.60
CA SER A 495 -5.45 40.68 23.45
C SER A 495 -5.49 39.27 22.86
N ASP A 496 -6.33 38.43 23.47
CA ASP A 496 -6.85 37.15 22.98
C ASP A 496 -7.70 37.31 21.68
N SER A 497 -7.29 38.19 20.76
CA SER A 497 -8.11 38.72 19.66
C SER A 497 -7.99 37.96 18.33
N THR A 498 -6.98 37.10 18.17
CA THR A 498 -6.76 36.37 16.92
C THR A 498 -7.42 34.99 16.95
N SER A 499 -7.87 34.52 15.77
CA SER A 499 -8.44 33.17 15.61
C SER A 499 -7.44 32.07 16.00
N ASP A 500 -7.97 30.94 16.45
CA ASP A 500 -7.18 29.72 16.73
C ASP A 500 -7.13 28.73 15.56
N ILE A 501 -7.84 29.03 14.47
CA ILE A 501 -7.92 28.19 13.26
C ILE A 501 -7.50 28.98 12.02
N GLN A 502 -7.02 28.26 11.02
CA GLN A 502 -6.74 28.78 9.69
C GLN A 502 -7.29 27.86 8.60
N ALA A 503 -7.67 28.43 7.46
CA ALA A 503 -8.02 27.69 6.26
C ALA A 503 -6.76 27.30 5.48
N ILE A 504 -6.63 26.02 5.15
CA ILE A 504 -5.55 25.43 4.33
C ILE A 504 -6.15 24.53 3.24
N ASN A 505 -5.31 23.99 2.36
CA ASN A 505 -5.72 23.05 1.29
C ASN A 505 -6.88 23.57 0.44
N LEU A 506 -6.76 24.82 -0.02
CA LEU A 506 -7.74 25.45 -0.89
C LEU A 506 -7.86 24.66 -2.20
N LYS A 507 -9.08 24.20 -2.50
CA LYS A 507 -9.40 23.44 -3.70
C LYS A 507 -10.60 24.05 -4.43
N VAL A 508 -10.59 23.94 -5.75
CA VAL A 508 -11.66 24.35 -6.65
C VAL A 508 -12.09 23.11 -7.43
N GLU A 509 -13.36 22.71 -7.31
CA GLU A 509 -13.87 21.46 -7.91
C GLU A 509 -12.97 20.26 -7.56
N TYR A 510 -12.63 20.12 -6.27
CA TYR A 510 -11.72 19.11 -5.71
C TYR A 510 -10.24 19.19 -6.11
N LEU A 511 -9.90 19.98 -7.11
CA LEU A 511 -8.54 20.13 -7.63
C LEU A 511 -7.79 21.29 -6.95
N VAL A 512 -6.48 21.12 -6.79
CA VAL A 512 -5.59 22.17 -6.30
C VAL A 512 -5.13 23.01 -7.48
N ASN A 513 -5.43 24.30 -7.45
CA ASN A 513 -4.98 25.27 -8.44
C ASN A 513 -5.20 24.87 -9.92
N PRO A 514 -6.42 24.47 -10.33
CA PRO A 514 -6.66 23.97 -11.68
C PRO A 514 -6.46 25.07 -12.75
N LEU A 515 -5.82 24.68 -13.87
CA LEU A 515 -5.51 25.55 -15.01
C LEU A 515 -6.63 25.61 -16.07
N ALA A 516 -7.69 24.84 -15.88
CA ALA A 516 -8.94 24.98 -16.62
C ALA A 516 -10.10 24.49 -15.75
N VAL A 517 -11.07 25.35 -15.55
CA VAL A 517 -12.37 25.01 -14.95
C VAL A 517 -13.43 25.56 -15.88
N ASP A 518 -14.25 24.69 -16.45
CA ASP A 518 -15.32 25.07 -17.38
C ASP A 518 -16.68 25.30 -16.69
N ILE A 519 -16.77 24.97 -15.40
CA ILE A 519 -17.96 25.19 -14.58
C ILE A 519 -18.11 26.70 -14.28
N PRO A 520 -19.25 27.33 -14.62
CA PRO A 520 -19.43 28.78 -14.45
C PRO A 520 -19.38 29.26 -12.99
N GLN A 521 -19.90 28.45 -12.08
CA GLN A 521 -19.92 28.72 -10.64
C GLN A 521 -19.20 27.59 -9.91
N PRO A 522 -17.86 27.54 -9.99
CA PRO A 522 -17.12 26.43 -9.42
C PRO A 522 -17.24 26.40 -7.89
N ARG A 523 -17.19 25.20 -7.33
CA ARG A 523 -17.26 24.91 -5.91
C ARG A 523 -15.89 25.10 -5.27
N LEU A 524 -15.86 25.90 -4.21
CA LEU A 524 -14.69 26.22 -3.42
C LEU A 524 -14.72 25.42 -2.12
N GLN A 525 -13.56 24.92 -1.68
CA GLN A 525 -13.44 24.19 -0.43
C GLN A 525 -12.08 24.39 0.24
N TRP A 526 -12.04 24.21 1.56
CA TRP A 526 -10.86 24.30 2.40
C TRP A 526 -10.95 23.34 3.58
N THR A 527 -9.80 23.03 4.17
CA THR A 527 -9.72 22.32 5.45
C THR A 527 -9.26 23.27 6.54
N LEU A 528 -9.69 23.03 7.77
CA LEU A 528 -9.28 23.82 8.93
C LEU A 528 -8.06 23.20 9.59
N GLN A 529 -7.11 24.04 9.98
CA GLN A 529 -5.95 23.65 10.79
C GLN A 529 -5.91 24.50 12.05
N ALA A 530 -5.68 23.85 13.19
CA ALA A 530 -5.40 24.53 14.44
C ALA A 530 -4.04 25.23 14.36
N LEU A 531 -3.94 26.50 14.76
CA LEU A 531 -2.65 27.19 14.85
C LEU A 531 -1.81 26.71 16.03
N ASN A 532 -2.48 26.16 17.05
CA ASN A 532 -1.87 25.49 18.17
C ASN A 532 -2.49 24.10 18.31
N GLU A 533 -1.70 23.05 18.08
CA GLU A 533 -2.12 21.65 18.11
C GLU A 533 -2.63 21.20 19.48
N THR A 534 -2.31 21.91 20.57
CA THR A 534 -2.83 21.57 21.91
C THR A 534 -4.25 22.08 22.14
N LYS A 535 -4.77 22.98 21.29
CA LYS A 535 -6.14 23.50 21.43
C LYS A 535 -7.15 22.50 20.88
N GLN A 536 -8.24 22.33 21.60
CA GLN A 536 -9.33 21.40 21.27
C GLN A 536 -10.65 22.15 21.15
N ASN A 537 -11.69 21.47 20.66
CA ASN A 537 -13.04 22.02 20.47
C ASN A 537 -13.06 23.28 19.58
N LEU A 538 -12.16 23.32 18.60
CA LEU A 538 -12.09 24.39 17.61
C LEU A 538 -13.11 24.13 16.50
N SER A 539 -13.81 25.18 16.07
CA SER A 539 -14.74 25.09 14.95
C SER A 539 -14.83 26.41 14.20
N GLN A 540 -15.22 26.34 12.93
CA GLN A 540 -15.57 27.53 12.15
C GLN A 540 -17.00 27.95 12.49
N LYS A 541 -17.17 29.23 12.81
CA LYS A 541 -18.48 29.86 13.00
C LYS A 541 -18.95 30.64 11.76
N ALA A 542 -18.00 31.23 11.04
CA ALA A 542 -18.26 32.00 9.83
C ALA A 542 -17.05 31.99 8.89
N TYR A 543 -17.28 32.34 7.64
CA TYR A 543 -16.22 32.52 6.65
C TYR A 543 -16.44 33.79 5.81
N GLN A 544 -15.41 34.22 5.10
CA GLN A 544 -15.47 35.22 4.04
C GLN A 544 -14.52 34.81 2.93
N ILE A 545 -15.05 34.65 1.73
CA ILE A 545 -14.28 34.34 0.53
C ILE A 545 -14.01 35.65 -0.22
N LEU A 546 -12.74 35.86 -0.55
CA LEU A 546 -12.30 36.95 -1.40
C LEU A 546 -11.69 36.37 -2.67
N VAL A 547 -12.17 36.81 -3.82
CA VAL A 547 -11.68 36.42 -5.14
C VAL A 547 -11.26 37.67 -5.90
N ALA A 548 -10.07 37.63 -6.49
CA ALA A 548 -9.52 38.74 -7.23
C ALA A 548 -8.77 38.33 -8.50
N THR A 549 -8.54 39.31 -9.37
CA THR A 549 -7.73 39.14 -10.60
C THR A 549 -6.24 38.95 -10.33
N ASP A 550 -5.78 39.33 -9.15
CA ASP A 550 -4.37 39.35 -8.78
C ASP A 550 -4.18 39.12 -7.28
N ARG A 551 -2.98 38.68 -6.92
CA ARG A 551 -2.62 38.39 -5.53
C ARG A 551 -2.56 39.64 -4.64
N GLN A 552 -2.13 40.77 -5.19
CA GLN A 552 -1.89 42.01 -4.42
C GLN A 552 -3.20 42.59 -3.87
N SER A 553 -4.29 42.48 -4.63
CA SER A 553 -5.64 42.81 -4.20
C SER A 553 -6.04 41.97 -2.98
N LEU A 554 -5.80 40.66 -3.01
CA LEU A 554 -6.10 39.78 -1.87
C LEU A 554 -5.23 40.08 -0.65
N ASP A 555 -3.95 40.42 -0.82
CA ASP A 555 -3.09 40.82 0.30
C ASP A 555 -3.63 42.07 1.03
N LYS A 556 -4.34 42.94 0.29
CA LYS A 556 -5.07 44.11 0.83
C LYS A 556 -6.49 43.80 1.29
N ASN A 557 -6.89 42.52 1.36
CA ASN A 557 -8.26 42.07 1.66
C ASN A 557 -9.32 42.62 0.68
N VAL A 558 -8.95 42.79 -0.59
CA VAL A 558 -9.87 43.24 -1.66
C VAL A 558 -10.18 42.07 -2.60
N GLY A 559 -11.46 41.69 -2.66
CA GLY A 559 -11.98 40.72 -3.63
C GLY A 559 -12.68 41.42 -4.79
N ASN A 560 -11.93 41.91 -5.80
CA ASN A 560 -12.51 42.68 -6.91
C ASN A 560 -13.37 41.84 -7.88
N LEU A 561 -13.28 40.50 -7.83
CA LEU A 561 -14.18 39.60 -8.57
C LEU A 561 -15.32 39.10 -7.69
N TRP A 562 -15.05 38.88 -6.41
CA TRP A 562 -16.05 38.48 -5.43
C TRP A 562 -15.59 38.78 -4.00
N ASP A 563 -16.52 39.25 -3.18
CA ASP A 563 -16.41 39.28 -1.73
C ASP A 563 -17.72 38.73 -1.17
N SER A 564 -17.68 37.54 -0.56
CA SER A 564 -18.88 36.89 -0.02
C SER A 564 -19.45 37.63 1.19
N LYS A 565 -18.74 38.62 1.72
CA LYS A 565 -18.93 39.17 3.07
C LYS A 565 -18.78 38.06 4.13
N LYS A 566 -18.98 38.41 5.39
CA LYS A 566 -19.00 37.43 6.48
C LYS A 566 -20.29 36.61 6.38
N VAL A 567 -20.15 35.32 6.07
CA VAL A 567 -21.24 34.35 6.00
C VAL A 567 -21.21 33.51 7.26
N VAL A 568 -22.27 33.57 8.06
CA VAL A 568 -22.42 32.75 9.28
C VAL A 568 -22.74 31.31 8.87
N SER A 569 -21.72 30.47 8.85
CA SER A 569 -21.81 29.06 8.48
C SER A 569 -20.53 28.32 8.89
N ASP A 570 -20.70 27.08 9.32
CA ASP A 570 -19.65 26.11 9.62
C ASP A 570 -19.20 25.31 8.38
N ARG A 571 -19.85 25.49 7.23
CA ARG A 571 -19.49 24.79 5.99
C ARG A 571 -18.11 25.21 5.49
N THR A 572 -17.32 24.22 5.08
CA THR A 572 -15.97 24.41 4.53
C THR A 572 -15.79 23.81 3.14
N ASN A 573 -16.81 23.15 2.62
CA ASN A 573 -16.81 22.48 1.33
C ASN A 573 -17.98 22.91 0.45
N HIS A 574 -17.80 22.75 -0.86
CA HIS A 574 -18.84 22.95 -1.88
C HIS A 574 -19.49 24.34 -1.91
N ILE A 575 -18.76 25.38 -1.53
CA ILE A 575 -19.26 26.76 -1.59
C ILE A 575 -19.20 27.24 -3.04
N LYS A 576 -20.36 27.41 -3.67
CA LYS A 576 -20.44 27.87 -5.07
C LYS A 576 -19.92 29.31 -5.18
N TYR A 577 -19.05 29.54 -6.15
CA TYR A 577 -18.57 30.87 -6.50
C TYR A 577 -19.76 31.79 -6.87
N GLY A 578 -19.93 32.87 -6.11
CA GLY A 578 -21.03 33.83 -6.28
C GLY A 578 -20.61 35.18 -6.88
N GLY A 579 -19.45 35.23 -7.54
CA GLY A 579 -18.87 36.46 -8.06
C GLY A 579 -19.18 36.76 -9.52
N THR A 580 -18.39 37.68 -10.07
CA THR A 580 -18.47 38.09 -11.47
C THR A 580 -18.11 36.93 -12.41
N PRO A 581 -18.91 36.64 -13.46
CA PRO A 581 -18.57 35.62 -14.44
C PRO A 581 -17.18 35.84 -15.06
N LEU A 582 -16.36 34.78 -15.08
CA LEU A 582 -15.00 34.82 -15.62
C LEU A 582 -15.01 34.59 -17.14
N LYS A 583 -14.12 35.29 -17.85
CA LYS A 583 -13.87 35.06 -19.28
C LYS A 583 -12.94 33.87 -19.47
N ALA A 584 -13.03 33.18 -20.61
CA ALA A 584 -12.10 32.12 -20.98
C ALA A 584 -10.63 32.58 -20.86
N GLY A 585 -9.78 31.75 -20.27
CA GLY A 585 -8.38 32.05 -20.00
C GLY A 585 -8.10 32.99 -18.82
N MET A 586 -9.12 33.59 -18.20
CA MET A 586 -8.95 34.47 -17.05
C MET A 586 -8.57 33.70 -15.79
N ARG A 587 -7.52 34.16 -15.08
CA ARG A 587 -7.14 33.64 -13.75
C ARG A 587 -7.92 34.36 -12.65
N ALA A 588 -8.46 33.59 -11.72
CA ALA A 588 -9.03 34.07 -10.47
C ALA A 588 -8.18 33.56 -9.31
N HIS A 589 -7.61 34.48 -8.53
CA HIS A 589 -6.97 34.18 -7.26
C HIS A 589 -8.01 34.25 -6.15
N TRP A 590 -7.87 33.43 -5.11
CA TRP A 590 -8.80 33.48 -3.99
C TRP A 590 -8.17 33.12 -2.65
N LYS A 591 -8.80 33.59 -1.58
CA LYS A 591 -8.50 33.21 -0.20
C LYS A 591 -9.76 33.19 0.64
N VAL A 592 -9.66 32.60 1.83
CA VAL A 592 -10.76 32.47 2.78
C VAL A 592 -10.33 32.96 4.15
N ASN A 593 -11.03 33.96 4.68
CA ASN A 593 -10.96 34.34 6.08
C ASN A 593 -11.96 33.47 6.86
N VAL A 594 -11.54 32.95 8.01
CA VAL A 594 -12.38 32.09 8.87
C VAL A 594 -12.50 32.69 10.26
N TRP A 595 -13.71 32.67 10.82
CA TRP A 595 -13.98 33.04 12.20
C TRP A 595 -14.12 31.77 13.03
N ASP A 596 -13.44 31.71 14.16
CA ASP A 596 -13.54 30.59 15.11
C ASP A 596 -14.84 30.61 15.92
N GLN A 597 -15.01 29.63 16.81
CA GLN A 597 -16.16 29.52 17.71
C GLN A 597 -16.37 30.75 18.61
N ASN A 598 -15.31 31.52 18.87
CA ASN A 598 -15.32 32.73 19.67
C ASN A 598 -15.50 34.00 18.82
N ASP A 599 -15.86 33.84 17.55
CA ASP A 599 -16.01 34.91 16.57
C ASP A 599 -14.74 35.72 16.32
N ARG A 600 -13.57 35.07 16.41
CA ARG A 600 -12.25 35.68 16.13
C ARG A 600 -11.70 35.26 14.78
N VAL A 601 -11.09 36.20 14.07
CA VAL A 601 -10.45 36.00 12.75
C VAL A 601 -8.96 36.30 12.86
N LEU A 602 -8.14 35.76 11.96
CA LEU A 602 -6.72 36.10 11.90
C LEU A 602 -6.53 37.54 11.39
N ASP A 603 -5.84 38.37 12.17
CA ASP A 603 -5.50 39.76 11.78
C ASP A 603 -4.59 39.81 10.55
N LYS A 604 -3.73 38.79 10.39
CA LYS A 604 -2.89 38.58 9.20
C LYS A 604 -3.05 37.16 8.72
N HIS A 605 -3.51 37.01 7.48
CA HIS A 605 -3.63 35.71 6.84
C HIS A 605 -2.22 35.19 6.48
N PRO A 606 -1.81 33.98 6.91
CA PRO A 606 -0.46 33.45 6.66
C PRO A 606 -0.17 33.08 5.19
N GLY A 607 -1.04 33.42 4.24
CA GLY A 607 -0.65 33.52 2.83
C GLY A 607 -1.04 32.36 1.93
N TYR A 608 -2.01 31.51 2.33
CA TYR A 608 -2.58 30.51 1.41
C TYR A 608 -3.56 31.19 0.46
N ILE A 609 -3.08 31.48 -0.75
CA ILE A 609 -3.88 31.98 -1.87
C ILE A 609 -3.93 30.89 -2.92
N GLY A 610 -5.14 30.38 -3.15
CA GLY A 610 -5.42 29.46 -4.26
C GLY A 610 -5.68 30.24 -5.54
N PHE A 611 -5.73 29.55 -6.66
CA PHE A 611 -6.23 30.12 -7.90
C PHE A 611 -7.01 29.08 -8.72
N TRP A 612 -7.73 29.54 -9.72
CA TRP A 612 -8.14 28.72 -10.85
C TRP A 612 -8.19 29.57 -12.10
N ASP A 613 -8.08 28.91 -13.25
CA ASP A 613 -8.27 29.54 -14.54
C ASP A 613 -9.61 29.11 -15.12
N LYS A 614 -10.39 30.05 -15.67
CA LYS A 614 -11.57 29.68 -16.48
C LYS A 614 -11.10 29.01 -17.77
N GLY A 615 -11.57 27.78 -18.00
CA GLY A 615 -11.30 27.05 -19.24
C GLY A 615 -12.08 27.61 -20.43
N LEU A 616 -11.73 27.16 -21.63
CA LEU A 616 -12.47 27.44 -22.86
C LEU A 616 -13.86 26.79 -22.84
N ASP A 617 -14.89 27.51 -23.29
CA ASP A 617 -16.16 26.89 -23.65
C ASP A 617 -16.03 26.28 -25.07
N ALA A 618 -16.89 25.31 -25.42
CA ALA A 618 -16.86 24.67 -26.74
C ALA A 618 -16.93 25.65 -27.93
N ARG A 619 -17.60 26.80 -27.74
CA ARG A 619 -17.72 27.88 -28.74
C ARG A 619 -16.48 28.77 -28.86
N ASP A 620 -15.59 28.73 -27.87
CA ASP A 620 -14.42 29.61 -27.80
C ASP A 620 -13.24 29.02 -28.58
N TRP A 621 -13.27 27.72 -28.89
CA TRP A 621 -12.28 27.08 -29.74
C TRP A 621 -12.33 27.62 -31.17
N THR A 622 -11.18 28.05 -31.66
CA THR A 622 -10.97 28.51 -33.04
C THR A 622 -10.07 27.59 -33.86
N ALA A 623 -9.47 26.60 -33.20
CA ALA A 623 -8.67 25.53 -33.78
C ALA A 623 -9.49 24.49 -34.56
N GLN A 624 -8.79 23.67 -35.35
CA GLN A 624 -9.35 22.55 -36.12
C GLN A 624 -8.67 21.25 -35.69
N TRP A 625 -9.41 20.14 -35.75
CA TRP A 625 -8.82 18.82 -35.59
C TRP A 625 -7.81 18.58 -36.72
N ILE A 626 -6.59 18.17 -36.38
CA ILE A 626 -5.53 17.85 -37.36
C ILE A 626 -5.11 16.40 -37.23
N GLY A 627 -4.91 15.73 -38.37
CA GLY A 627 -4.48 14.33 -38.44
C GLY A 627 -3.58 14.06 -39.63
N ALA A 628 -3.17 12.81 -39.81
CA ALA A 628 -2.36 12.41 -40.95
C ALA A 628 -3.20 12.22 -42.22
N PRO A 629 -2.68 12.57 -43.42
CA PRO A 629 -3.29 12.16 -44.67
C PRO A 629 -3.42 10.63 -44.77
N LYS A 630 -4.49 10.15 -45.41
CA LYS A 630 -4.72 8.71 -45.64
C LYS A 630 -3.52 8.08 -46.35
N GLY A 631 -3.04 6.94 -45.85
CA GLY A 631 -1.88 6.24 -46.40
C GLY A 631 -0.55 6.52 -45.68
N THR A 632 -0.44 7.62 -44.93
CA THR A 632 0.80 8.04 -44.25
C THR A 632 1.31 6.95 -43.31
N GLN A 633 0.45 6.45 -42.44
CA GLN A 633 0.77 5.39 -41.48
C GLN A 633 1.06 4.05 -42.17
N GLN A 634 0.30 3.68 -43.20
CA GLN A 634 0.52 2.44 -43.95
C GLN A 634 1.87 2.44 -44.69
N GLN A 635 2.34 3.61 -45.15
CA GLN A 635 3.65 3.74 -45.78
C GLN A 635 4.79 3.50 -44.78
N ALA A 636 4.63 3.96 -43.53
CA ALA A 636 5.62 3.77 -42.48
C ALA A 636 5.75 2.30 -42.03
N LEU A 637 4.72 1.49 -42.23
CA LEU A 637 4.74 0.05 -41.92
C LEU A 637 5.46 -0.79 -42.99
N LYS A 638 5.98 -0.18 -44.06
CA LYS A 638 6.82 -0.87 -45.06
C LYS A 638 8.23 -1.12 -44.54
N ASN A 639 8.89 -2.12 -45.10
CA ASN A 639 10.30 -2.46 -44.84
C ASN A 639 10.62 -2.72 -43.36
N LEU A 640 9.67 -3.29 -42.61
CA LEU A 640 9.94 -3.80 -41.26
C LEU A 640 10.58 -5.19 -41.34
N ALA A 641 11.20 -5.64 -40.25
CA ALA A 641 11.65 -7.01 -40.13
C ALA A 641 10.47 -8.01 -40.28
N ASP A 642 10.74 -9.21 -40.78
CA ASP A 642 9.69 -10.21 -41.04
C ASP A 642 8.84 -10.55 -39.81
N ILE A 643 9.45 -10.58 -38.63
CA ILE A 643 8.74 -10.83 -37.36
C ILE A 643 7.71 -9.73 -37.06
N ASP A 644 8.08 -8.48 -37.28
CA ASP A 644 7.21 -7.32 -37.02
C ASP A 644 6.13 -7.22 -38.11
N ASN A 645 6.49 -7.49 -39.37
CA ASN A 645 5.53 -7.58 -40.47
C ASN A 645 4.45 -8.64 -40.22
N LYS A 646 4.83 -9.82 -39.69
CA LYS A 646 3.87 -10.87 -39.33
C LYS A 646 2.94 -10.42 -38.20
N LEU A 647 3.49 -9.77 -37.18
CA LEU A 647 2.69 -9.22 -36.07
C LEU A 647 1.68 -8.20 -36.57
N ILE A 648 2.12 -7.17 -37.30
CA ILE A 648 1.26 -6.10 -37.80
C ILE A 648 0.18 -6.65 -38.75
N LYS A 649 0.51 -7.60 -39.63
CA LYS A 649 -0.49 -8.25 -40.50
C LYS A 649 -1.56 -9.01 -39.72
N SER A 650 -1.21 -9.60 -38.58
CA SER A 650 -2.17 -10.30 -37.71
C SER A 650 -2.92 -9.37 -36.77
N LYS A 651 -2.43 -8.15 -36.54
CA LYS A 651 -3.03 -7.13 -35.68
C LYS A 651 -3.15 -5.78 -36.40
N PRO A 652 -4.16 -5.60 -37.28
CA PRO A 652 -4.27 -4.44 -38.15
C PRO A 652 -4.53 -3.09 -37.45
N ALA A 653 -4.90 -3.09 -36.17
CA ALA A 653 -5.04 -1.84 -35.40
C ALA A 653 -3.70 -1.25 -34.96
N LEU A 654 -2.60 -2.01 -35.07
CA LEU A 654 -1.26 -1.53 -34.75
C LEU A 654 -0.79 -0.58 -35.85
N VAL A 655 -0.92 0.71 -35.56
CA VAL A 655 -0.52 1.80 -36.45
C VAL A 655 0.53 2.71 -35.79
N PRO A 656 1.40 3.37 -36.58
CA PRO A 656 2.43 4.26 -36.06
C PRO A 656 1.88 5.44 -35.25
N VAL A 657 2.67 5.86 -34.27
CA VAL A 657 2.48 7.14 -33.57
C VAL A 657 2.79 8.27 -34.55
N LEU A 658 1.94 9.30 -34.54
CA LEU A 658 2.13 10.48 -35.38
C LEU A 658 3.01 11.51 -34.68
N TYR A 659 3.90 12.12 -35.45
CA TYR A 659 4.76 13.22 -35.05
C TYR A 659 4.20 14.47 -35.71
N LEU A 660 3.67 15.40 -34.93
CA LEU A 660 3.06 16.64 -35.43
C LEU A 660 3.89 17.82 -34.98
N ARG A 661 4.13 18.80 -35.85
CA ARG A 661 4.85 20.03 -35.48
C ARG A 661 4.31 21.28 -36.16
N LYS A 662 4.51 22.42 -35.49
CA LYS A 662 4.33 23.77 -36.05
C LYS A 662 5.32 24.73 -35.42
N SER A 663 6.10 25.40 -36.26
CA SER A 663 6.95 26.51 -35.85
C SER A 663 6.21 27.84 -35.96
N PHE A 664 6.50 28.78 -35.06
CA PHE A 664 5.93 30.13 -35.04
C PHE A 664 6.87 31.10 -34.33
N THR A 665 6.69 32.40 -34.55
CA THR A 665 7.49 33.45 -33.91
C THR A 665 6.67 34.26 -32.92
N THR A 666 7.32 34.76 -31.87
CA THR A 666 6.78 35.81 -31.01
C THR A 666 7.50 37.13 -31.31
N ASN A 667 6.74 38.22 -31.42
CA ASN A 667 7.26 39.51 -31.90
C ASN A 667 7.49 40.53 -30.77
N SER A 668 6.94 40.25 -29.59
CA SER A 668 7.00 41.10 -28.40
C SER A 668 7.26 40.22 -27.16
N LYS A 669 7.60 40.84 -26.04
CA LYS A 669 7.78 40.13 -24.77
C LYS A 669 6.44 39.55 -24.29
N VAL A 670 6.42 38.23 -24.08
CA VAL A 670 5.25 37.49 -23.60
C VAL A 670 4.97 37.86 -22.14
N LYS A 671 3.73 38.23 -21.86
CA LYS A 671 3.21 38.47 -20.50
C LYS A 671 2.57 37.20 -19.93
N SER A 672 1.78 36.49 -20.74
CA SER A 672 1.25 35.18 -20.38
C SER A 672 1.00 34.33 -21.63
N ALA A 673 1.11 33.01 -21.50
CA ALA A 673 0.78 32.08 -22.56
C ALA A 673 0.10 30.82 -22.01
N LYS A 674 -1.10 30.52 -22.49
CA LYS A 674 -1.90 29.37 -22.08
C LYS A 674 -2.19 28.48 -23.28
N LEU A 675 -1.83 27.21 -23.16
CA LEU A 675 -2.05 26.21 -24.19
C LEU A 675 -3.17 25.27 -23.74
N TYR A 676 -4.19 25.11 -24.59
CA TYR A 676 -5.24 24.13 -24.44
C TYR A 676 -5.05 23.01 -25.46
N ALA A 677 -5.14 21.75 -25.03
CA ALA A 677 -4.92 20.62 -25.90
C ALA A 677 -5.81 19.42 -25.56
N THR A 678 -6.16 18.66 -26.59
CA THR A 678 -6.84 17.38 -26.48
C THR A 678 -6.57 16.52 -27.71
N ALA A 679 -6.92 15.24 -27.65
CA ALA A 679 -6.75 14.29 -28.73
C ALA A 679 -7.96 13.36 -28.87
N GLN A 680 -8.28 13.01 -30.12
CA GLN A 680 -8.92 11.74 -30.45
C GLN A 680 -7.82 10.69 -30.53
N GLY A 681 -7.41 10.19 -29.36
CA GLY A 681 -6.19 9.41 -29.18
C GLY A 681 -5.57 9.71 -27.82
N VAL A 682 -4.25 9.61 -27.71
CA VAL A 682 -3.48 10.10 -26.55
C VAL A 682 -2.26 10.87 -27.01
N TYR A 683 -1.78 11.84 -26.23
CA TYR A 683 -0.69 12.72 -26.68
C TYR A 683 0.38 13.03 -25.63
N GLN A 684 1.57 13.32 -26.15
CA GLN A 684 2.66 13.97 -25.40
C GLN A 684 3.06 15.25 -26.14
N LEU A 685 3.01 16.36 -25.42
CA LEU A 685 3.17 17.71 -25.96
C LEU A 685 4.51 18.30 -25.53
N SER A 686 5.21 18.92 -26.47
CA SER A 686 6.46 19.62 -26.24
C SER A 686 6.42 21.03 -26.81
N ILE A 687 7.13 21.95 -26.15
CA ILE A 687 7.45 23.28 -26.67
C ILE A 687 8.97 23.43 -26.65
N ASN A 688 9.55 23.80 -27.79
CA ASN A 688 10.98 24.09 -27.93
C ASN A 688 11.86 22.94 -27.39
N GLY A 689 11.56 21.71 -27.81
CA GLY A 689 12.27 20.50 -27.35
C GLY A 689 11.91 19.98 -25.96
N ARG A 690 11.18 20.75 -25.13
CA ARG A 690 10.84 20.38 -23.76
C ARG A 690 9.41 19.84 -23.67
N VAL A 691 9.25 18.62 -23.15
CA VAL A 691 7.93 18.05 -22.81
C VAL A 691 7.27 18.91 -21.72
N ILE A 692 6.03 19.35 -21.95
CA ILE A 692 5.31 20.26 -21.05
C ILE A 692 4.17 19.58 -20.27
N ASN A 693 3.56 18.51 -20.81
CA ASN A 693 2.56 17.76 -20.06
C ASN A 693 3.24 16.76 -19.12
N LYS A 694 2.99 16.89 -17.81
CA LYS A 694 3.45 15.95 -16.76
C LYS A 694 2.51 14.76 -16.60
N SER A 695 1.34 14.86 -17.20
CA SER A 695 0.29 13.86 -17.25
C SER A 695 0.57 12.86 -18.35
N ILE A 696 0.15 11.62 -18.11
CA ILE A 696 0.34 10.45 -18.97
C ILE A 696 -1.02 10.06 -19.56
N LEU A 697 -1.05 9.64 -20.82
CA LEU A 697 -2.27 9.19 -21.52
C LEU A 697 -3.40 10.24 -21.55
N ASP A 698 -3.05 11.54 -21.58
CA ASP A 698 -4.00 12.61 -21.86
C ASP A 698 -4.65 12.40 -23.24
N PRO A 699 -5.96 12.64 -23.41
CA PRO A 699 -6.87 13.26 -22.46
C PRO A 699 -7.62 12.30 -21.53
N GLY A 700 -7.22 11.02 -21.45
CA GLY A 700 -7.89 9.99 -20.68
C GLY A 700 -9.07 9.32 -21.40
N PHE A 701 -9.68 8.34 -20.75
CA PHE A 701 -10.72 7.51 -21.33
C PHE A 701 -12.12 8.05 -21.04
N THR A 702 -12.85 8.45 -22.07
CA THR A 702 -14.25 8.88 -22.02
C THR A 702 -15.03 8.22 -23.16
N ASP A 703 -16.36 8.37 -23.20
CA ASP A 703 -17.09 8.11 -24.45
C ASP A 703 -16.86 9.27 -25.41
N TYR A 704 -15.84 9.13 -26.26
CA TYR A 704 -15.40 10.19 -27.19
C TYR A 704 -16.48 10.60 -28.20
N ASN A 705 -17.58 9.85 -28.34
CA ASN A 705 -18.73 10.24 -29.16
C ASN A 705 -19.64 11.27 -28.45
N LYS A 706 -19.46 11.49 -27.15
CA LYS A 706 -20.28 12.38 -26.33
C LYS A 706 -19.47 13.45 -25.63
N THR A 707 -18.35 13.06 -25.02
CA THR A 707 -17.48 13.97 -24.26
C THR A 707 -16.03 13.67 -24.58
N ILE A 708 -15.23 14.71 -24.79
CA ILE A 708 -13.76 14.62 -24.86
C ILE A 708 -13.19 15.65 -23.89
N GLN A 709 -12.31 15.20 -22.99
CA GLN A 709 -11.65 16.09 -22.04
C GLN A 709 -10.51 16.86 -22.71
N TYR A 710 -10.23 18.08 -22.28
CA TYR A 710 -9.04 18.84 -22.68
C TYR A 710 -8.26 19.30 -21.45
N GLN A 711 -6.94 19.42 -21.64
CA GLN A 711 -6.01 19.90 -20.62
C GLN A 711 -5.57 21.33 -20.94
N ALA A 712 -5.12 22.04 -19.91
CA ALA A 712 -4.55 23.37 -20.03
C ALA A 712 -3.16 23.42 -19.39
N TYR A 713 -2.26 24.16 -20.03
CA TYR A 713 -0.87 24.30 -19.62
C TYR A 713 -0.48 25.79 -19.61
N ASP A 714 0.20 26.21 -18.55
CA ASP A 714 0.87 27.52 -18.50
C ASP A 714 2.24 27.36 -19.13
N VAL A 715 2.44 28.00 -20.28
CA VAL A 715 3.65 27.88 -21.11
C VAL A 715 4.38 29.20 -21.27
N SER A 716 4.05 30.17 -20.40
CA SER A 716 4.55 31.55 -20.45
C SER A 716 6.08 31.61 -20.46
N ASP A 717 6.73 30.78 -19.64
CA ASP A 717 8.18 30.78 -19.43
C ASP A 717 8.96 29.93 -20.45
N GLN A 718 8.25 29.23 -21.34
CA GLN A 718 8.81 28.29 -22.32
C GLN A 718 8.92 28.92 -23.72
N LEU A 719 8.26 30.07 -23.94
CA LEU A 719 8.29 30.76 -25.22
C LEU A 719 9.55 31.64 -25.36
N ALA A 720 10.13 31.62 -26.56
CA ALA A 720 11.27 32.43 -26.99
C ALA A 720 10.91 33.22 -28.26
N GLY A 721 11.89 33.80 -28.96
CA GLY A 721 11.66 34.49 -30.23
C GLY A 721 11.11 33.56 -31.31
N GLU A 722 11.85 32.50 -31.62
CA GLU A 722 11.37 31.38 -32.44
C GLU A 722 10.89 30.23 -31.56
N ASN A 723 9.77 29.63 -31.95
CA ASN A 723 9.14 28.58 -31.17
C ASN A 723 8.70 27.42 -32.05
N THR A 724 8.54 26.25 -31.43
CA THR A 724 7.91 25.10 -32.06
C THR A 724 7.05 24.35 -31.04
N ILE A 725 5.80 24.10 -31.42
CA ILE A 725 4.94 23.12 -30.76
C ILE A 725 5.16 21.78 -31.44
N SER A 726 5.36 20.72 -30.66
CA SER A 726 5.58 19.36 -31.16
C SER A 726 4.74 18.37 -30.37
N VAL A 727 4.16 17.39 -31.04
CA VAL A 727 3.25 16.40 -30.43
C VAL A 727 3.60 15.01 -30.92
N LEU A 728 3.76 14.07 -29.99
CA LEU A 728 3.58 12.64 -30.27
C LEU A 728 2.11 12.30 -30.03
N LEU A 729 1.45 11.70 -31.01
CA LEU A 729 0.03 11.37 -30.99
C LEU A 729 -0.17 9.86 -31.22
N GLY A 730 -0.55 9.15 -30.16
CA GLY A 730 -0.85 7.72 -30.14
C GLY A 730 -2.35 7.43 -30.27
N THR A 731 -2.69 6.17 -30.58
CA THR A 731 -4.07 5.70 -30.76
C THR A 731 -4.91 5.69 -29.49
N GLY A 732 -4.31 5.41 -28.33
CA GLY A 732 -4.99 5.40 -27.03
C GLY A 732 -6.26 4.54 -27.01
N TRP A 733 -7.22 4.86 -26.15
CA TRP A 733 -8.53 4.17 -26.15
C TRP A 733 -9.41 4.50 -27.37
N TYR A 734 -9.09 5.56 -28.11
CA TYR A 734 -9.89 6.02 -29.24
C TYR A 734 -9.90 4.99 -30.39
N SER A 735 -8.71 4.46 -30.72
CA SER A 735 -8.51 3.58 -31.88
C SER A 735 -7.82 2.24 -31.59
N SER A 736 -7.09 2.09 -30.47
CA SER A 736 -6.37 0.85 -30.14
C SER A 736 -7.28 -0.35 -29.90
N TYR A 737 -6.68 -1.52 -29.70
CA TYR A 737 -7.39 -2.64 -29.09
C TYR A 737 -7.90 -2.26 -27.69
N VAL A 738 -9.19 -2.48 -27.45
CA VAL A 738 -9.82 -2.32 -26.14
C VAL A 738 -10.76 -3.51 -25.95
N SER A 739 -10.79 -4.09 -24.74
CA SER A 739 -11.59 -5.28 -24.41
C SER A 739 -11.12 -6.61 -25.04
N TYR A 740 -11.65 -7.70 -24.52
CA TYR A 740 -11.29 -9.09 -24.82
C TYR A 740 -11.96 -9.63 -26.09
N GLU A 741 -12.83 -8.83 -26.72
CA GLU A 741 -13.43 -9.17 -28.01
C GLU A 741 -12.50 -8.90 -29.20
N HIS A 742 -11.25 -8.48 -28.95
CA HIS A 742 -10.24 -8.13 -29.97
C HIS A 742 -10.73 -7.08 -30.97
N LYS A 743 -11.60 -6.20 -30.49
CA LYS A 743 -12.12 -5.06 -31.25
C LYS A 743 -11.23 -3.85 -31.02
N TYR A 744 -11.32 -2.95 -31.98
CA TYR A 744 -10.54 -1.71 -32.08
C TYR A 744 -11.39 -0.69 -32.86
N HIS A 745 -10.93 0.55 -32.92
CA HIS A 745 -11.69 1.66 -33.52
C HIS A 745 -13.08 1.88 -32.90
N HIS A 746 -13.20 1.76 -31.58
CA HIS A 746 -14.48 1.92 -30.89
C HIS A 746 -15.11 3.31 -31.07
N PHE A 747 -14.28 4.34 -31.22
CA PHE A 747 -14.72 5.73 -31.36
C PHE A 747 -14.27 6.37 -32.68
N GLY A 748 -13.24 5.81 -33.32
CA GLY A 748 -12.79 6.18 -34.66
C GLY A 748 -11.50 5.45 -35.03
N SER A 749 -11.10 5.59 -36.30
CA SER A 749 -9.94 4.88 -36.86
C SER A 749 -8.66 5.69 -36.89
N ASP A 750 -8.76 7.00 -37.09
CA ASP A 750 -7.61 7.88 -37.29
C ASP A 750 -7.43 8.83 -36.10
N GLN A 751 -6.18 9.00 -35.64
CA GLN A 751 -5.90 9.91 -34.54
C GLN A 751 -5.97 11.37 -34.99
N HIS A 752 -6.54 12.22 -34.15
CA HIS A 752 -6.57 13.66 -34.38
C HIS A 752 -6.14 14.44 -33.15
N MET A 753 -5.43 15.56 -33.37
CA MET A 753 -5.02 16.49 -32.34
C MET A 753 -5.82 17.80 -32.45
N LEU A 754 -6.11 18.41 -31.31
CA LEU A 754 -6.63 19.78 -31.22
C LEU A 754 -5.73 20.57 -30.26
N VAL A 755 -5.16 21.69 -30.73
CA VAL A 755 -4.27 22.56 -29.93
C VAL A 755 -4.63 24.02 -30.17
N GLU A 756 -4.73 24.80 -29.09
CA GLU A 756 -4.90 26.24 -29.15
C GLU A 756 -4.05 26.94 -28.08
N LEU A 757 -3.06 27.72 -28.51
CA LEU A 757 -2.15 28.49 -27.67
C LEU A 757 -2.53 29.96 -27.73
N HIS A 758 -2.97 30.51 -26.60
CA HIS A 758 -3.29 31.93 -26.43
C HIS A 758 -2.10 32.65 -25.79
N ILE A 759 -1.61 33.68 -26.45
CA ILE A 759 -0.48 34.50 -26.00
C ILE A 759 -0.98 35.92 -25.76
N GLU A 760 -0.70 36.47 -24.57
CA GLU A 760 -0.84 37.89 -24.26
C GLU A 760 0.56 38.49 -24.13
N TYR A 761 0.79 39.61 -24.81
CA TYR A 761 2.05 40.35 -24.76
C TYR A 761 1.99 41.49 -23.73
N GLU A 762 3.15 42.03 -23.35
CA GLU A 762 3.23 43.18 -22.43
C GLU A 762 2.57 44.46 -23.01
N ASP A 763 2.52 44.58 -24.34
CA ASP A 763 1.81 45.66 -25.06
C ASP A 763 0.27 45.48 -25.12
N LYS A 764 -0.25 44.42 -24.48
CA LYS A 764 -1.67 44.02 -24.41
C LYS A 764 -2.24 43.44 -25.71
N THR A 765 -1.43 43.26 -26.76
CA THR A 765 -1.87 42.51 -27.95
C THR A 765 -1.99 41.03 -27.61
N THR A 766 -2.88 40.33 -28.31
CA THR A 766 -3.08 38.88 -28.14
C THR A 766 -2.94 38.15 -29.47
N VAL A 767 -2.36 36.95 -29.42
CA VAL A 767 -2.19 36.07 -30.58
C VAL A 767 -2.66 34.68 -30.22
N VAL A 768 -3.29 34.00 -31.17
CA VAL A 768 -3.70 32.60 -31.04
C VAL A 768 -2.94 31.76 -32.07
N VAL A 769 -2.13 30.82 -31.61
CA VAL A 769 -1.49 29.80 -32.43
C VAL A 769 -2.30 28.52 -32.31
N LYS A 770 -2.85 28.03 -33.42
CA LYS A 770 -3.83 26.95 -33.41
C LYS A 770 -3.47 25.78 -34.31
N SER A 771 -4.06 24.62 -34.04
CA SER A 771 -4.09 23.48 -34.96
C SER A 771 -4.93 23.82 -36.20
N ASP A 772 -4.28 23.80 -37.35
CA ASP A 772 -4.80 24.17 -38.66
C ASP A 772 -3.98 23.48 -39.76
N ASN A 773 -4.26 23.80 -41.02
CA ASN A 773 -3.61 23.19 -42.19
C ASN A 773 -2.12 23.56 -42.37
N THR A 774 -1.56 24.45 -41.55
CA THR A 774 -0.14 24.81 -41.64
C THR A 774 0.76 23.88 -40.82
N TRP A 775 0.17 22.96 -40.05
CA TRP A 775 0.94 21.95 -39.31
C TRP A 775 1.52 20.90 -40.25
N LYS A 776 2.65 20.34 -39.83
CA LYS A 776 3.31 19.22 -40.49
C LYS A 776 3.13 17.94 -39.71
N VAL A 777 3.10 16.82 -40.41
CA VAL A 777 2.97 15.48 -39.83
C VAL A 777 3.98 14.51 -40.43
N SER A 778 4.52 13.62 -39.60
CA SER A 778 5.33 12.48 -40.02
C SER A 778 5.05 11.28 -39.11
N THR A 779 5.67 10.16 -39.44
CA THR A 779 5.89 9.02 -38.55
C THR A 779 7.35 8.97 -38.14
N GLY A 780 7.69 8.21 -37.10
CA GLY A 780 9.07 8.07 -36.63
C GLY A 780 9.34 6.69 -36.04
N SER A 781 10.04 6.68 -34.92
CA SER A 781 10.55 5.46 -34.27
C SER A 781 9.47 4.53 -33.74
N TYR A 782 8.34 5.08 -33.28
CA TYR A 782 7.25 4.28 -32.72
C TYR A 782 6.37 3.71 -33.84
N ILE A 783 6.65 2.46 -34.21
CA ILE A 783 5.93 1.71 -35.25
C ILE A 783 4.50 1.40 -34.81
N TYR A 784 4.31 1.17 -33.51
CA TYR A 784 3.02 1.24 -32.83
C TYR A 784 3.24 1.49 -31.34
N SER A 785 2.21 2.01 -30.67
CA SER A 785 2.08 2.02 -29.22
C SER A 785 0.62 1.77 -28.88
N ASP A 786 0.34 0.64 -28.25
CA ASP A 786 -1.01 0.16 -27.97
C ASP A 786 -1.11 -0.27 -26.50
N LEU A 787 -2.23 0.06 -25.87
CA LEU A 787 -2.46 -0.15 -24.43
C LEU A 787 -2.35 -1.62 -24.01
N LEU A 788 -2.74 -2.56 -24.87
CA LEU A 788 -2.77 -4.00 -24.57
C LEU A 788 -1.58 -4.75 -25.18
N MET A 789 -1.10 -4.29 -26.34
CA MET A 789 -0.03 -4.98 -27.07
C MET A 789 1.38 -4.55 -26.65
N GLY A 790 1.54 -3.35 -26.11
CA GLY A 790 2.83 -2.74 -25.79
C GLY A 790 3.32 -1.79 -26.89
N GLU A 791 4.62 -1.53 -26.93
CA GLU A 791 5.25 -0.58 -27.84
C GLU A 791 6.36 -1.20 -28.70
N LEU A 792 6.44 -0.83 -29.98
CA LEU A 792 7.54 -1.21 -30.86
C LEU A 792 8.28 0.04 -31.36
N TYR A 793 9.54 0.15 -30.95
CA TYR A 793 10.41 1.28 -31.24
C TYR A 793 11.58 0.86 -32.15
N TYR A 794 11.84 1.65 -33.20
CA TYR A 794 12.98 1.51 -34.11
C TYR A 794 13.85 2.77 -34.05
N GLU A 795 15.03 2.66 -33.45
CA GLU A 795 15.93 3.82 -33.23
C GLU A 795 16.33 4.53 -34.54
N SER A 796 16.62 3.75 -35.58
CA SER A 796 17.03 4.26 -36.91
C SER A 796 16.00 5.18 -37.58
N ARG A 797 14.76 5.22 -37.07
CA ARG A 797 13.66 6.01 -37.63
C ARG A 797 13.38 7.30 -36.84
N GLU A 798 14.15 7.62 -35.80
CA GLU A 798 13.93 8.85 -35.03
C GLU A 798 14.36 10.08 -35.85
N PRO A 799 13.47 11.03 -36.13
CA PRO A 799 13.85 12.28 -36.77
C PRO A 799 14.69 13.11 -35.80
N LYS A 800 15.99 13.30 -36.07
CA LYS A 800 16.86 14.05 -35.13
C LYS A 800 16.42 15.51 -35.01
N ASN A 801 16.35 16.01 -33.79
CA ASN A 801 16.06 17.42 -33.44
C ASN A 801 14.71 17.97 -33.94
N TRP A 802 13.75 17.11 -34.32
CA TRP A 802 12.47 17.54 -34.91
C TRP A 802 11.60 18.46 -34.03
N ARG A 803 11.85 18.44 -32.72
CA ARG A 803 11.16 19.25 -31.70
C ARG A 803 11.73 20.68 -31.60
N GLU A 804 12.84 20.97 -32.26
CA GLU A 804 13.50 22.28 -32.26
C GLU A 804 12.97 23.16 -33.40
N SER A 805 13.07 24.49 -33.25
CA SER A 805 12.62 25.45 -34.26
C SER A 805 13.43 25.42 -35.55
N ALA A 806 14.73 25.12 -35.45
CA ALA A 806 15.63 25.09 -36.59
C ALA A 806 15.50 23.84 -37.48
N TYR A 807 14.62 22.90 -37.13
CA TYR A 807 14.43 21.68 -37.92
C TYR A 807 13.72 21.96 -39.26
N ASP A 808 14.31 21.50 -40.35
CA ASP A 808 13.73 21.55 -41.70
C ASP A 808 12.69 20.46 -41.89
N ASP A 809 11.41 20.85 -41.81
CA ASP A 809 10.26 19.99 -42.03
C ASP A 809 9.66 20.10 -43.44
N SER A 810 10.39 20.68 -44.40
CA SER A 810 9.90 20.85 -45.78
C SER A 810 9.51 19.51 -46.43
N HIS A 811 10.16 18.43 -46.03
CA HIS A 811 9.88 17.07 -46.49
C HIS A 811 8.69 16.40 -45.77
N TRP A 812 8.14 17.00 -44.71
CA TRP A 812 6.98 16.48 -44.00
C TRP A 812 5.70 16.87 -44.75
N PRO A 813 4.78 15.92 -44.99
CA PRO A 813 3.47 16.26 -45.52
C PRO A 813 2.73 17.20 -44.57
N SER A 814 1.86 18.04 -45.15
CA SER A 814 0.92 18.83 -44.35
C SER A 814 -0.17 17.92 -43.75
N VAL A 815 -0.70 18.31 -42.61
CA VAL A 815 -1.84 17.64 -41.97
C VAL A 815 -3.12 17.75 -42.80
N VAL A 816 -4.08 16.87 -42.52
CA VAL A 816 -5.49 17.06 -42.91
C VAL A 816 -6.26 17.69 -41.75
N THR A 817 -7.25 18.54 -42.08
CA THR A 817 -8.06 19.25 -41.07
C THR A 817 -9.52 18.79 -41.07
N LYS A 818 -10.14 18.72 -39.89
CA LYS A 818 -11.58 18.50 -39.70
C LYS A 818 -12.15 19.55 -38.74
N PRO A 819 -13.36 20.09 -38.98
CA PRO A 819 -14.00 21.00 -38.03
C PRO A 819 -14.34 20.28 -36.71
N ILE A 820 -14.46 21.04 -35.61
CA ILE A 820 -14.96 20.52 -34.34
C ILE A 820 -16.43 20.11 -34.52
N ASP A 821 -16.74 18.87 -34.14
CA ASP A 821 -18.11 18.40 -34.07
C ASP A 821 -18.80 18.98 -32.84
N LYS A 822 -19.82 19.83 -33.05
CA LYS A 822 -20.53 20.53 -31.98
C LYS A 822 -21.46 19.61 -31.18
N THR A 823 -21.71 18.38 -31.61
CA THR A 823 -22.48 17.42 -30.82
C THR A 823 -21.64 16.72 -29.75
N VAL A 824 -20.31 16.79 -29.85
CA VAL A 824 -19.38 16.25 -28.86
C VAL A 824 -18.95 17.38 -27.91
N ALA A 825 -19.16 17.18 -26.61
CA ALA A 825 -18.78 18.16 -25.60
C ALA A 825 -17.26 18.15 -25.36
N LEU A 826 -16.58 19.25 -25.69
CA LEU A 826 -15.21 19.50 -25.23
C LEU A 826 -15.25 20.11 -23.83
N VAL A 827 -14.69 19.41 -22.84
CA VAL A 827 -14.79 19.82 -21.43
C VAL A 827 -13.42 19.84 -20.76
N ALA A 828 -13.23 20.76 -19.82
CA ALA A 828 -11.99 20.81 -19.06
C ALA A 828 -11.82 19.50 -18.27
N ASP A 829 -10.59 19.04 -18.10
CA ASP A 829 -10.32 17.87 -17.27
C ASP A 829 -10.78 18.09 -15.82
N ARG A 830 -11.49 17.11 -15.27
CA ARG A 830 -12.19 17.18 -13.97
C ARG A 830 -11.64 16.20 -12.95
N ALA A 831 -10.61 15.43 -13.30
CA ALA A 831 -10.00 14.45 -12.43
C ALA A 831 -8.52 14.76 -12.18
N GLU A 832 -7.95 14.12 -11.16
CA GLU A 832 -6.50 14.09 -11.01
C GLU A 832 -5.87 13.37 -12.23
N PRO A 833 -4.86 13.97 -12.86
CA PRO A 833 -4.23 13.39 -14.03
C PRO A 833 -3.52 12.07 -13.68
N VAL A 834 -3.39 11.19 -14.67
CA VAL A 834 -2.48 10.03 -14.56
C VAL A 834 -1.04 10.53 -14.58
N ARG A 835 -0.21 10.08 -13.63
CA ARG A 835 1.20 10.47 -13.50
C ARG A 835 2.07 9.27 -13.17
N ALA A 836 3.38 9.42 -13.37
CA ALA A 836 4.38 8.55 -12.76
C ALA A 836 4.50 8.94 -11.28
N ILE A 837 4.06 8.06 -10.38
CA ILE A 837 3.89 8.33 -8.94
C ILE A 837 5.09 7.84 -8.15
N GLN A 838 5.63 6.68 -8.51
CA GLN A 838 6.69 6.02 -7.76
C GLN A 838 7.60 5.23 -8.70
N VAL A 839 8.90 5.17 -8.36
CA VAL A 839 9.85 4.27 -9.00
C VAL A 839 10.12 3.09 -8.07
N LEU A 840 10.05 1.87 -8.60
CA LEU A 840 10.43 0.63 -7.92
C LEU A 840 11.71 0.07 -8.54
N GLU A 841 12.65 -0.33 -7.68
CA GLU A 841 13.83 -1.09 -8.05
C GLU A 841 13.51 -2.58 -7.95
N PRO A 842 13.97 -3.43 -8.89
CA PRO A 842 13.79 -4.86 -8.77
C PRO A 842 14.53 -5.42 -7.56
N LYS A 843 13.95 -6.42 -6.91
CA LYS A 843 14.50 -7.07 -5.70
C LYS A 843 15.46 -8.19 -6.06
N THR A 844 15.15 -8.96 -7.08
CA THR A 844 15.97 -10.06 -7.55
C THR A 844 15.92 -10.14 -9.08
N LYS A 845 16.90 -10.83 -9.65
CA LYS A 845 16.86 -11.29 -11.03
C LYS A 845 17.41 -12.71 -11.11
N HIS A 846 16.96 -13.49 -12.07
CA HIS A 846 17.54 -14.79 -12.40
C HIS A 846 17.51 -15.02 -13.90
N GLU A 847 18.43 -15.85 -14.39
CA GLU A 847 18.44 -16.30 -15.77
C GLU A 847 17.54 -17.54 -15.87
N SER A 848 16.44 -17.44 -16.62
CA SER A 848 15.49 -18.55 -16.79
C SER A 848 15.92 -19.52 -17.89
N GLN A 849 16.60 -18.99 -18.91
CA GLN A 849 17.23 -19.68 -20.03
C GLN A 849 18.40 -18.80 -20.50
N LEU A 850 19.36 -19.37 -21.23
CA LEU A 850 20.52 -18.62 -21.74
C LEU A 850 20.09 -17.32 -22.46
N GLY A 851 20.48 -16.16 -21.91
CA GLY A 851 20.14 -14.84 -22.43
C GLY A 851 18.73 -14.33 -22.13
N VAL A 852 17.97 -15.03 -21.28
CA VAL A 852 16.59 -14.70 -20.88
C VAL A 852 16.53 -14.43 -19.37
N TRP A 853 16.48 -13.14 -19.02
CA TRP A 853 16.54 -12.68 -17.65
C TRP A 853 15.16 -12.32 -17.12
N VAL A 854 14.80 -12.83 -15.94
CA VAL A 854 13.54 -12.50 -15.28
C VAL A 854 13.85 -11.69 -14.03
N PHE A 855 13.25 -10.51 -13.92
CA PHE A 855 13.36 -9.61 -12.78
C PHE A 855 12.09 -9.67 -11.93
N ASP A 856 12.22 -9.65 -10.60
CA ASP A 856 11.11 -9.59 -9.66
C ASP A 856 11.14 -8.25 -8.90
N PHE A 857 10.10 -7.43 -9.04
CA PHE A 857 9.96 -6.16 -8.31
C PHE A 857 9.51 -6.32 -6.85
N GLY A 858 9.11 -7.53 -6.43
CA GLY A 858 8.55 -7.81 -5.11
C GLY A 858 7.12 -7.29 -4.91
N GLN A 859 6.58 -6.56 -5.88
CA GLN A 859 5.27 -5.92 -5.86
C GLN A 859 4.61 -6.07 -7.24
N ASN A 860 3.35 -6.48 -7.28
CA ASN A 860 2.55 -6.38 -8.50
C ASN A 860 2.10 -4.91 -8.67
N MET A 861 2.62 -4.24 -9.67
CA MET A 861 2.45 -2.81 -9.94
C MET A 861 1.79 -2.59 -11.30
N VAL A 862 1.41 -1.34 -11.57
CA VAL A 862 0.87 -0.93 -12.87
C VAL A 862 1.68 0.23 -13.42
N GLY A 863 2.03 0.12 -14.69
CA GLY A 863 2.83 1.09 -15.43
C GLY A 863 3.74 0.40 -16.41
N TRP A 864 5.02 0.75 -16.42
CA TRP A 864 5.99 0.19 -17.35
C TRP A 864 7.38 0.08 -16.74
N VAL A 865 8.32 -0.43 -17.53
CA VAL A 865 9.74 -0.46 -17.19
C VAL A 865 10.49 0.60 -17.97
N GLN A 866 11.33 1.35 -17.26
CA GLN A 866 12.44 2.08 -17.85
C GLN A 866 13.67 1.17 -17.86
N ILE A 867 14.29 0.99 -19.02
CA ILE A 867 15.51 0.19 -19.18
C ILE A 867 16.71 1.06 -19.56
N GLN A 868 17.82 0.86 -18.86
CA GLN A 868 19.10 1.50 -19.10
C GLN A 868 19.96 0.61 -19.99
N MET A 869 20.33 1.13 -21.16
CA MET A 869 21.23 0.45 -22.09
C MET A 869 22.69 0.87 -21.84
N PRO A 870 23.67 -0.04 -21.99
CA PRO A 870 25.08 0.29 -21.84
C PRO A 870 25.52 1.29 -22.92
N LYS A 871 26.65 1.95 -22.68
CA LYS A 871 27.20 2.96 -23.60
C LYS A 871 27.60 2.39 -24.96
N ALA A 872 28.04 1.15 -25.00
CA ALA A 872 28.46 0.47 -26.22
C ALA A 872 27.76 -0.89 -26.36
N TYR A 873 27.16 -1.14 -27.51
CA TYR A 873 26.55 -2.42 -27.86
C TYR A 873 26.43 -2.57 -29.39
N ASP A 874 26.41 -3.82 -29.85
CA ASP A 874 26.04 -4.14 -31.24
C ASP A 874 24.53 -4.03 -31.44
N ALA A 875 24.08 -3.91 -32.70
CA ALA A 875 22.66 -3.82 -33.03
C ALA A 875 21.86 -4.91 -32.31
N SER A 876 20.80 -4.50 -31.62
CA SER A 876 20.13 -5.31 -30.60
C SER A 876 18.61 -5.16 -30.73
N ARG A 877 17.90 -6.26 -30.49
CA ARG A 877 16.44 -6.28 -30.32
C ARG A 877 16.15 -6.63 -28.87
N VAL A 878 15.95 -5.61 -28.05
CA VAL A 878 15.60 -5.79 -26.63
C VAL A 878 14.09 -5.95 -26.52
N GLN A 879 13.63 -7.03 -25.88
CA GLN A 879 12.21 -7.22 -25.57
C GLN A 879 11.98 -7.31 -24.07
N LEU A 880 10.94 -6.62 -23.61
CA LEU A 880 10.47 -6.58 -22.23
C LEU A 880 9.06 -7.18 -22.21
N ARG A 881 8.89 -8.38 -21.67
CA ARG A 881 7.57 -9.00 -21.47
C ARG A 881 7.17 -8.92 -20.01
N HIS A 882 5.92 -8.55 -19.75
CA HIS A 882 5.43 -8.24 -18.42
C HIS A 882 4.48 -9.33 -17.92
N ALA A 883 4.59 -9.73 -16.64
CA ALA A 883 3.73 -10.76 -16.05
C ALA A 883 3.47 -10.55 -14.56
N GLU A 884 2.31 -11.02 -14.09
CA GLU A 884 1.94 -10.96 -12.66
C GLU A 884 2.52 -12.12 -11.85
N ALA A 885 2.82 -13.25 -12.50
CA ALA A 885 3.22 -14.50 -11.86
C ALA A 885 4.32 -15.23 -12.64
N LEU A 886 4.94 -16.21 -11.98
CA LEU A 886 5.90 -17.13 -12.57
C LEU A 886 5.33 -18.54 -12.69
N ASN A 887 5.81 -19.28 -13.69
CA ASN A 887 5.69 -20.72 -13.76
C ASN A 887 6.62 -21.38 -12.71
N PRO A 888 6.38 -22.66 -12.35
CA PRO A 888 7.26 -23.39 -11.42
C PRO A 888 8.74 -23.46 -11.84
N ASN A 889 9.02 -23.37 -13.15
CA ASN A 889 10.39 -23.38 -13.70
C ASN A 889 11.07 -22.00 -13.69
N GLY A 890 10.45 -20.97 -13.10
CA GLY A 890 11.00 -19.62 -13.02
C GLY A 890 10.81 -18.76 -14.28
N THR A 891 10.19 -19.27 -15.35
CA THR A 891 9.77 -18.44 -16.49
C THR A 891 8.51 -17.64 -16.17
N ILE A 892 8.25 -16.54 -16.88
CA ILE A 892 7.04 -15.75 -16.65
C ILE A 892 5.76 -16.48 -17.10
N TYR A 893 4.66 -16.30 -16.35
CA TYR A 893 3.34 -16.83 -16.69
C TYR A 893 2.47 -15.74 -17.35
N VAL A 894 2.10 -15.95 -18.61
CA VAL A 894 1.37 -14.95 -19.43
C VAL A 894 0.01 -15.43 -19.92
N LEU A 895 -0.40 -16.67 -19.60
CA LEU A 895 -1.67 -17.22 -20.11
C LEU A 895 -2.90 -16.44 -19.60
N ASN A 896 -2.83 -15.87 -18.39
CA ASN A 896 -3.89 -15.02 -17.82
C ASN A 896 -4.02 -13.65 -18.51
N LEU A 897 -3.03 -13.22 -19.30
CA LEU A 897 -3.11 -11.98 -20.08
C LEU A 897 -4.02 -12.12 -21.30
N ARG A 898 -4.40 -13.37 -21.64
CA ARG A 898 -5.23 -13.72 -22.80
C ARG A 898 -4.60 -13.21 -24.10
N SER A 899 -5.21 -12.25 -24.80
CA SER A 899 -4.67 -11.72 -26.06
C SER A 899 -3.80 -10.48 -25.92
N ALA A 900 -3.72 -9.89 -24.72
CA ALA A 900 -2.80 -8.80 -24.46
C ALA A 900 -1.37 -9.35 -24.52
N LEU A 901 -0.54 -8.75 -25.38
CA LEU A 901 0.86 -9.15 -25.51
C LEU A 901 1.72 -8.60 -24.38
N ALA A 902 1.38 -7.42 -23.85
CA ALA A 902 2.11 -6.72 -22.79
C ALA A 902 3.64 -6.73 -23.00
N THR A 903 4.08 -6.44 -24.24
CA THR A 903 5.47 -6.57 -24.66
C THR A 903 5.98 -5.29 -25.29
N ASP A 904 7.02 -4.70 -24.70
CA ASP A 904 7.72 -3.56 -25.26
C ASP A 904 8.99 -4.02 -25.96
N THR A 905 9.23 -3.55 -27.18
CA THR A 905 10.36 -3.95 -28.01
C THR A 905 11.11 -2.74 -28.53
N TYR A 906 12.42 -2.72 -28.30
CA TYR A 906 13.34 -1.71 -28.82
C TYR A 906 14.30 -2.36 -29.81
N VAL A 907 14.22 -1.92 -31.08
CA VAL A 907 15.17 -2.26 -32.14
C VAL A 907 16.20 -1.14 -32.21
N LEU A 908 17.40 -1.44 -31.74
CA LEU A 908 18.47 -0.48 -31.50
C LEU A 908 19.60 -0.69 -32.49
N ASP A 909 20.15 0.42 -32.97
CA ASP A 909 21.29 0.39 -33.88
C ASP A 909 22.59 0.07 -33.14
N LYS A 910 23.64 -0.32 -33.87
CA LYS A 910 24.98 -0.44 -33.31
C LYS A 910 25.49 0.96 -32.95
N VAL A 911 25.82 1.20 -31.68
CA VAL A 911 26.29 2.52 -31.24
C VAL A 911 27.38 2.40 -30.18
N ASN A 912 28.32 3.36 -30.22
CA ASN A 912 29.24 3.68 -29.13
C ASN A 912 28.96 5.11 -28.65
N ARG A 913 28.15 5.25 -27.59
CA ARG A 913 27.70 6.55 -27.03
C ARG A 913 28.62 7.02 -25.91
N THR A 914 28.67 8.33 -25.70
CA THR A 914 29.34 8.94 -24.54
C THR A 914 28.53 8.77 -23.24
N THR A 915 27.20 8.69 -23.38
CA THR A 915 26.23 8.54 -22.28
C THR A 915 25.39 7.29 -22.47
N GLU A 916 24.90 6.73 -21.36
CA GLU A 916 23.96 5.62 -21.40
C GLU A 916 22.61 6.09 -21.99
N LEU A 917 21.89 5.17 -22.65
CA LEU A 917 20.57 5.45 -23.23
C LEU A 917 19.49 4.87 -22.33
N SER A 918 18.58 5.71 -21.85
CA SER A 918 17.40 5.29 -21.08
C SER A 918 16.20 5.21 -22.02
N LEU A 919 15.50 4.08 -21.98
CA LEU A 919 14.34 3.79 -22.84
C LEU A 919 13.12 3.51 -21.98
N GLU A 920 12.00 4.15 -22.31
CA GLU A 920 10.71 3.92 -21.68
C GLU A 920 9.57 4.07 -22.69
N PRO A 921 8.46 3.32 -22.52
CA PRO A 921 7.29 3.44 -23.37
C PRO A 921 6.54 4.77 -23.17
N HIS A 922 5.71 5.14 -24.15
CA HIS A 922 5.01 6.44 -24.13
C HIS A 922 3.49 6.32 -23.96
N PHE A 923 2.85 5.41 -24.70
CA PHE A 923 1.38 5.31 -24.77
C PHE A 923 0.83 3.91 -24.46
N THR A 924 1.53 3.15 -23.61
CA THR A 924 1.09 1.83 -23.14
C THR A 924 1.19 1.72 -21.61
N THR A 925 0.64 0.64 -21.07
CA THR A 925 0.70 0.32 -19.64
C THR A 925 0.51 -1.18 -19.45
N HIS A 926 1.11 -1.73 -18.38
CA HIS A 926 1.09 -3.15 -18.05
C HIS A 926 0.83 -3.32 -16.55
N GLY A 927 0.11 -4.38 -16.17
CA GLY A 927 0.04 -4.84 -14.78
C GLY A 927 0.99 -6.02 -14.57
N PHE A 928 2.00 -5.85 -13.72
CA PHE A 928 3.07 -6.84 -13.56
C PHE A 928 3.83 -6.74 -12.24
N ARG A 929 4.39 -7.88 -11.85
CA ARG A 929 5.44 -7.98 -10.82
C ARG A 929 6.78 -8.41 -11.42
N TYR A 930 6.71 -9.21 -12.49
CA TYR A 930 7.85 -9.84 -13.12
C TYR A 930 8.04 -9.30 -14.54
N VAL A 931 9.30 -9.15 -14.93
CA VAL A 931 9.67 -8.68 -16.27
C VAL A 931 10.72 -9.61 -16.84
N GLU A 932 10.41 -10.19 -17.99
CA GLU A 932 11.37 -10.95 -18.79
C GLU A 932 12.06 -10.00 -19.77
N VAL A 933 13.40 -9.99 -19.74
CA VAL A 933 14.27 -9.21 -20.61
C VAL A 933 15.04 -10.17 -21.52
N THR A 934 14.89 -10.00 -22.82
CA THR A 934 15.62 -10.76 -23.85
C THR A 934 16.33 -9.84 -24.83
N GLY A 935 17.43 -10.30 -25.41
CA GLY A 935 18.21 -9.54 -26.39
C GLY A 935 18.98 -8.34 -25.82
N TYR A 936 19.04 -8.22 -24.49
CA TYR A 936 19.90 -7.26 -23.82
C TYR A 936 21.39 -7.59 -24.10
N PRO A 937 22.23 -6.59 -24.40
CA PRO A 937 23.64 -6.81 -24.69
C PRO A 937 24.41 -7.22 -23.41
N GLY A 938 24.67 -8.52 -23.30
CA GLY A 938 25.32 -9.11 -22.13
C GLY A 938 24.35 -9.43 -21.00
N GLU A 939 24.85 -9.49 -19.77
CA GLU A 939 24.03 -9.66 -18.58
C GLU A 939 23.52 -8.30 -18.08
N PRO A 940 22.20 -8.07 -17.98
CA PRO A 940 21.67 -6.83 -17.43
C PRO A 940 21.91 -6.77 -15.92
N ALA A 941 22.45 -5.67 -15.41
CA ALA A 941 22.56 -5.43 -13.97
C ALA A 941 21.16 -5.37 -13.32
N LEU A 942 21.06 -5.60 -12.01
CA LEU A 942 19.78 -5.45 -11.31
C LEU A 942 19.21 -4.02 -11.47
N SER A 943 20.08 -3.01 -11.42
CA SER A 943 19.75 -1.60 -11.64
C SER A 943 19.50 -1.21 -13.10
N ALA A 944 19.66 -2.13 -14.05
CA ALA A 944 19.45 -1.84 -15.47
C ALA A 944 17.98 -1.59 -15.79
N ILE A 945 17.05 -2.01 -14.92
CA ILE A 945 15.63 -1.73 -15.09
C ILE A 945 15.03 -1.08 -13.84
N LYS A 946 14.02 -0.23 -14.07
CA LYS A 946 13.23 0.42 -13.03
C LYS A 946 11.75 0.32 -13.39
N GLY A 947 10.92 -0.05 -12.43
CA GLY A 947 9.47 -0.08 -12.57
C GLY A 947 8.92 1.32 -12.31
N ILE A 948 8.27 1.91 -13.30
CA ILE A 948 7.61 3.21 -13.18
C ILE A 948 6.14 2.96 -12.87
N VAL A 949 5.73 3.23 -11.63
CA VAL A 949 4.35 3.05 -11.17
C VAL A 949 3.52 4.25 -11.63
N ILE A 950 2.47 3.99 -12.39
CA ILE A 950 1.56 5.02 -12.89
C ILE A 950 0.13 4.78 -12.39
N HIS A 951 -0.56 5.86 -12.05
CA HIS A 951 -2.00 5.89 -11.79
C HIS A 951 -2.50 7.34 -11.78
N SER A 952 -3.82 7.56 -11.79
CA SER A 952 -4.43 8.86 -11.46
C SER A 952 -3.92 9.32 -10.09
N ASP A 953 -3.41 10.55 -10.01
CA ASP A 953 -2.72 11.13 -8.85
C ASP A 953 -3.66 11.46 -7.68
N THR A 954 -4.49 10.48 -7.32
CA THR A 954 -5.40 10.49 -6.18
C THR A 954 -4.56 10.37 -4.91
N ALA A 955 -4.81 11.28 -3.97
CA ALA A 955 -3.99 11.37 -2.77
C ALA A 955 -4.40 10.28 -1.77
N PHE A 956 -3.57 9.26 -1.60
CA PHE A 956 -3.74 8.27 -0.52
C PHE A 956 -3.49 8.95 0.83
N LYS A 957 -4.55 9.17 1.61
CA LYS A 957 -4.51 9.92 2.88
C LYS A 957 -4.69 9.04 4.11
N SER A 958 -5.13 7.79 3.95
CA SER A 958 -5.33 6.89 5.08
C SER A 958 -4.08 6.11 5.42
N HIS A 959 -3.81 6.02 6.73
CA HIS A 959 -2.82 5.13 7.31
C HIS A 959 -3.53 4.15 8.24
N PHE A 960 -3.20 2.88 8.11
CA PHE A 960 -3.78 1.82 8.93
C PHE A 960 -2.69 0.81 9.29
N GLU A 961 -2.52 0.58 10.58
CA GLU A 961 -1.57 -0.39 11.13
C GLU A 961 -2.21 -1.13 12.30
N THR A 962 -1.95 -2.43 12.35
CA THR A 962 -2.34 -3.31 13.45
C THR A 962 -1.13 -4.11 13.93
N SER A 963 -1.27 -4.77 15.07
CA SER A 963 -0.27 -5.73 15.54
C SER A 963 -0.21 -7.03 14.72
N ASN A 964 -1.17 -7.26 13.80
CA ASN A 964 -1.17 -8.44 12.94
C ASN A 964 -0.59 -8.10 11.56
N LYS A 965 0.62 -8.60 11.29
CA LYS A 965 1.32 -8.41 10.01
C LYS A 965 0.50 -8.82 8.79
N MET A 966 -0.33 -9.86 8.88
CA MET A 966 -1.15 -10.31 7.76
C MET A 966 -2.26 -9.32 7.41
N VAL A 967 -2.83 -8.66 8.42
CA VAL A 967 -3.85 -7.62 8.21
C VAL A 967 -3.21 -6.36 7.61
N ASN A 968 -2.01 -5.99 8.07
CA ASN A 968 -1.26 -4.88 7.48
C ASN A 968 -0.89 -5.18 6.02
N GLN A 969 -0.50 -6.42 5.72
CA GLN A 969 -0.24 -6.86 4.35
C GLN A 969 -1.51 -6.84 3.49
N LEU A 970 -2.66 -7.25 4.03
CA LEU A 970 -3.94 -7.16 3.32
C LEU A 970 -4.27 -5.70 2.98
N PHE A 971 -4.12 -4.77 3.93
CA PHE A 971 -4.33 -3.35 3.68
C PHE A 971 -3.37 -2.79 2.61
N SER A 972 -2.09 -3.18 2.67
CA SER A 972 -1.11 -2.86 1.63
C SER A 972 -1.55 -3.38 0.25
N ASN A 973 -1.98 -4.64 0.16
CA ASN A 973 -2.46 -5.25 -1.07
C ASN A 973 -3.69 -4.52 -1.63
N ILE A 974 -4.64 -4.13 -0.76
CA ILE A 974 -5.82 -3.34 -1.15
C ILE A 974 -5.40 -2.00 -1.77
N ASN A 975 -4.46 -1.29 -1.13
CA ASN A 975 -3.98 -0.01 -1.65
C ASN A 975 -3.27 -0.16 -3.01
N TRP A 976 -2.44 -1.20 -3.17
CA TRP A 976 -1.80 -1.48 -4.46
C TRP A 976 -2.80 -1.89 -5.54
N GLY A 977 -3.81 -2.69 -5.20
CA GLY A 977 -4.90 -3.04 -6.10
C GLY A 977 -5.72 -1.82 -6.54
N GLN A 978 -6.01 -0.89 -5.61
CA GLN A 978 -6.67 0.37 -5.92
C GLN A 978 -5.80 1.23 -6.84
N ARG A 979 -4.52 1.46 -6.51
CA ARG A 979 -3.60 2.22 -7.36
C ARG A 979 -3.58 1.68 -8.78
N GLY A 980 -3.43 0.37 -8.91
CA GLY A 980 -3.34 -0.28 -10.21
C GLY A 980 -4.58 -0.12 -11.09
N ASN A 981 -5.76 0.01 -10.47
CA ASN A 981 -7.04 0.09 -11.19
C ASN A 981 -7.61 1.51 -11.30
N PHE A 982 -6.90 2.53 -10.83
CA PHE A 982 -7.34 3.92 -10.94
C PHE A 982 -6.50 4.63 -12.01
N LEU A 983 -6.75 4.31 -13.28
CA LEU A 983 -6.08 4.90 -14.43
C LEU A 983 -7.14 5.48 -15.36
N SER A 984 -7.46 6.77 -15.17
CA SER A 984 -8.53 7.52 -15.86
C SER A 984 -9.97 7.04 -15.61
N VAL A 985 -10.18 5.74 -15.39
CA VAL A 985 -11.45 5.08 -15.05
C VAL A 985 -11.17 3.96 -14.01
N PRO A 986 -12.14 3.56 -13.17
CA PRO A 986 -11.96 2.49 -12.18
C PRO A 986 -12.03 1.11 -12.85
N THR A 987 -10.89 0.57 -13.28
CA THR A 987 -10.84 -0.68 -14.05
C THR A 987 -11.06 -1.93 -13.19
N ASP A 988 -11.55 -3.00 -13.81
CA ASP A 988 -11.59 -4.33 -13.16
C ASP A 988 -10.19 -4.90 -12.91
N CYS A 989 -9.31 -4.72 -13.89
CA CYS A 989 -7.95 -5.23 -13.86
C CYS A 989 -7.03 -4.39 -14.77
N PRO A 990 -5.71 -4.36 -14.49
CA PRO A 990 -4.79 -3.52 -15.26
C PRO A 990 -3.90 -4.26 -16.28
N GLN A 991 -3.93 -5.59 -16.33
CA GLN A 991 -2.94 -6.43 -17.02
C GLN A 991 -3.43 -7.04 -18.33
N ARG A 992 -4.62 -7.67 -18.34
CA ARG A 992 -5.12 -8.43 -19.48
C ARG A 992 -5.83 -7.54 -20.49
N ASP A 993 -6.31 -8.14 -21.58
CA ASP A 993 -7.10 -7.51 -22.64
C ASP A 993 -8.52 -7.11 -22.18
N GLU A 994 -8.63 -6.28 -21.15
CA GLU A 994 -9.92 -5.83 -20.62
C GLU A 994 -9.85 -4.38 -20.19
N ARG A 995 -9.47 -4.12 -18.93
CA ARG A 995 -9.17 -2.80 -18.38
C ARG A 995 -10.32 -1.82 -18.59
N LEU A 996 -11.53 -2.30 -18.32
CA LEU A 996 -12.76 -1.54 -18.52
C LEU A 996 -13.28 -1.05 -17.18
N GLY A 997 -13.99 0.09 -17.20
CA GLY A 997 -14.69 0.62 -16.03
C GLY A 997 -15.93 -0.21 -15.69
N TRP A 998 -15.72 -1.44 -15.22
CA TRP A 998 -16.79 -2.35 -14.82
C TRP A 998 -17.54 -1.79 -13.63
N THR A 999 -18.86 -1.65 -13.80
CA THR A 999 -19.68 -0.90 -12.86
C THR A 999 -19.90 -1.66 -11.55
N GLY A 1000 -20.06 -2.98 -11.59
CA GLY A 1000 -20.21 -3.80 -10.38
C GLY A 1000 -18.95 -3.83 -9.52
N ASP A 1001 -17.76 -3.93 -10.14
CA ASP A 1001 -16.46 -3.89 -9.46
C ASP A 1001 -16.25 -2.54 -8.76
N ALA A 1002 -16.51 -1.45 -9.48
CA ALA A 1002 -16.45 -0.11 -8.91
C ALA A 1002 -17.47 0.09 -7.77
N GLU A 1003 -18.64 -0.56 -7.84
CA GLU A 1003 -19.74 -0.41 -6.88
C GLU A 1003 -19.35 -0.96 -5.52
N VAL A 1004 -18.90 -2.21 -5.50
CA VAL A 1004 -18.51 -2.90 -4.26
C VAL A 1004 -17.26 -2.28 -3.64
N PHE A 1005 -16.41 -1.64 -4.45
CA PHE A 1005 -15.15 -1.07 -3.99
C PHE A 1005 -15.21 0.43 -3.68
N ALA A 1006 -16.18 1.18 -4.21
CA ALA A 1006 -16.24 2.65 -4.08
C ALA A 1006 -16.12 3.12 -2.63
N HIS A 1007 -16.84 2.50 -1.70
CA HIS A 1007 -16.77 2.85 -0.29
C HIS A 1007 -15.35 2.64 0.28
N THR A 1008 -14.68 1.52 -0.05
CA THR A 1008 -13.29 1.30 0.38
C THR A 1008 -12.35 2.32 -0.24
N ALA A 1009 -12.51 2.61 -1.54
CA ALA A 1009 -11.67 3.55 -2.27
C ALA A 1009 -11.68 4.95 -1.65
N THR A 1010 -12.86 5.41 -1.21
CA THR A 1010 -13.04 6.74 -0.62
C THR A 1010 -12.50 6.88 0.81
N TYR A 1011 -12.26 5.77 1.51
CA TYR A 1011 -11.47 5.78 2.75
C TYR A 1011 -9.97 5.83 2.45
N ASN A 1012 -9.49 5.04 1.50
CA ASN A 1012 -8.05 4.91 1.25
C ASN A 1012 -7.43 6.18 0.66
N ALA A 1013 -8.13 6.82 -0.29
CA ALA A 1013 -7.64 7.98 -1.02
C ALA A 1013 -8.73 9.05 -1.24
N ASP A 1014 -8.30 10.28 -1.49
CA ASP A 1014 -9.17 11.32 -2.03
C ASP A 1014 -9.41 11.02 -3.51
N VAL A 1015 -10.56 10.41 -3.79
CA VAL A 1015 -11.03 9.99 -5.13
C VAL A 1015 -12.24 10.82 -5.58
N SER A 1016 -12.44 11.97 -4.96
CA SER A 1016 -13.60 12.83 -5.18
C SER A 1016 -13.67 13.36 -6.62
N ALA A 1017 -12.58 13.91 -7.15
CA ALA A 1017 -12.53 14.42 -8.53
C ALA A 1017 -12.61 13.25 -9.54
N PHE A 1018 -11.85 12.18 -9.29
CA PHE A 1018 -11.91 10.94 -10.08
C PHE A 1018 -13.32 10.38 -10.26
N TYR A 1019 -14.07 10.17 -9.17
CA TYR A 1019 -15.44 9.67 -9.28
C TYR A 1019 -16.43 10.71 -9.77
N THR A 1020 -16.19 12.01 -9.56
CA THR A 1020 -17.01 13.08 -10.17
C THR A 1020 -16.91 13.02 -11.70
N LYS A 1021 -15.70 12.80 -12.24
CA LYS A 1021 -15.47 12.58 -13.67
C LYS A 1021 -16.17 11.29 -14.13
N TRP A 1022 -15.97 10.18 -13.43
CA TRP A 1022 -16.52 8.90 -13.87
C TRP A 1022 -18.05 8.80 -13.75
N LEU A 1023 -18.68 9.53 -12.83
CA LEU A 1023 -20.14 9.69 -12.79
C LEU A 1023 -20.69 10.33 -14.07
N ARG A 1024 -19.93 11.22 -14.70
CA ARG A 1024 -20.28 11.72 -16.04
C ARG A 1024 -20.18 10.62 -17.08
N ASP A 1025 -19.12 9.81 -17.07
CA ASP A 1025 -18.97 8.69 -18.00
C ASP A 1025 -20.14 7.69 -17.89
N LEU A 1026 -20.62 7.43 -16.67
CA LEU A 1026 -21.81 6.61 -16.42
C LEU A 1026 -23.07 7.20 -17.07
N ARG A 1027 -23.30 8.51 -16.90
CA ARG A 1027 -24.45 9.22 -17.51
C ARG A 1027 -24.33 9.29 -19.03
N ASP A 1028 -23.15 9.56 -19.54
CA ASP A 1028 -22.85 9.53 -20.97
C ASP A 1028 -23.07 8.11 -21.52
N SER A 1029 -22.81 7.07 -20.74
CA SER A 1029 -22.99 5.68 -21.20
C SER A 1029 -24.42 5.14 -21.02
N GLN A 1030 -25.32 5.86 -20.33
CA GLN A 1030 -26.71 5.43 -20.10
C GLN A 1030 -27.47 5.29 -21.42
N SER A 1031 -28.21 4.19 -21.56
CA SER A 1031 -29.02 3.92 -22.75
C SER A 1031 -30.24 4.84 -22.87
N THR A 1032 -30.83 4.87 -24.06
CA THR A 1032 -32.09 5.59 -24.34
C THR A 1032 -33.24 5.08 -23.49
N GLU A 1033 -33.27 3.78 -23.20
CA GLU A 1033 -34.24 3.11 -22.32
C GLU A 1033 -33.95 3.31 -20.82
N GLY A 1034 -32.96 4.14 -20.45
CA GLY A 1034 -32.64 4.43 -19.04
C GLY A 1034 -31.73 3.41 -18.35
N GLY A 1035 -31.51 2.22 -18.91
CA GLY A 1035 -30.56 1.25 -18.34
C GLY A 1035 -29.09 1.72 -18.43
N TYR A 1036 -28.34 1.61 -17.35
CA TYR A 1036 -26.88 1.80 -17.33
C TYR A 1036 -26.15 0.54 -17.81
N PRO A 1037 -25.04 0.67 -18.58
CA PRO A 1037 -24.28 -0.47 -19.05
C PRO A 1037 -23.41 -1.10 -17.96
N ASN A 1038 -22.97 -2.33 -18.19
CA ASN A 1038 -22.05 -3.03 -17.29
C ASN A 1038 -20.64 -2.42 -17.24
N VAL A 1039 -20.27 -1.62 -18.25
CA VAL A 1039 -18.99 -0.92 -18.33
C VAL A 1039 -19.21 0.53 -18.76
N ALA A 1040 -18.50 1.46 -18.12
CA ALA A 1040 -18.48 2.87 -18.49
C ALA A 1040 -17.03 3.40 -18.52
N PRO A 1041 -16.56 4.03 -19.61
CA PRO A 1041 -17.26 4.28 -20.88
C PRO A 1041 -17.70 3.02 -21.63
N LYS A 1042 -18.81 3.12 -22.36
CA LYS A 1042 -19.34 2.01 -23.15
C LYS A 1042 -18.50 1.78 -24.41
N VAL A 1043 -17.99 0.56 -24.57
CA VAL A 1043 -17.32 0.08 -25.79
C VAL A 1043 -18.21 -0.90 -26.55
N TRP A 1044 -18.17 -0.88 -27.90
CA TRP A 1044 -19.00 -1.77 -28.72
C TRP A 1044 -18.50 -3.22 -28.67
N GLY A 1045 -19.37 -4.14 -28.22
CA GLY A 1045 -19.05 -5.56 -28.04
C GLY A 1045 -20.30 -6.37 -27.69
N ARG A 1046 -20.41 -7.65 -28.09
CA ARG A 1046 -21.60 -8.47 -27.77
C ARG A 1046 -21.77 -8.68 -26.26
N THR A 1047 -20.68 -8.74 -25.52
CA THR A 1047 -20.63 -9.01 -24.07
C THR A 1047 -20.65 -7.75 -23.21
N THR A 1048 -20.23 -6.60 -23.76
CA THR A 1048 -20.31 -5.28 -23.11
C THR A 1048 -21.64 -4.55 -23.35
N MET A 1049 -22.59 -5.21 -24.02
CA MET A 1049 -23.89 -4.65 -24.43
C MET A 1049 -25.03 -4.83 -23.42
N GLY A 1050 -24.79 -5.47 -22.26
CA GLY A 1050 -25.78 -5.54 -21.18
C GLY A 1050 -26.04 -4.16 -20.59
N ASN A 1051 -27.31 -3.73 -20.59
CA ASN A 1051 -27.76 -2.55 -19.84
C ASN A 1051 -28.73 -3.02 -18.74
N GLY A 1052 -28.66 -2.39 -17.56
CA GLY A 1052 -29.61 -2.63 -16.47
C GLY A 1052 -29.40 -3.93 -15.70
N SER A 1053 -28.19 -4.51 -15.73
CA SER A 1053 -27.91 -5.71 -14.93
C SER A 1053 -27.86 -5.36 -13.43
N PRO A 1054 -28.66 -6.02 -12.57
CA PRO A 1054 -28.61 -5.80 -11.11
C PRO A 1054 -27.23 -6.11 -10.55
N ALA A 1055 -26.76 -5.33 -9.57
CA ALA A 1055 -25.40 -5.28 -9.01
C ALA A 1055 -24.31 -4.69 -9.93
N TRP A 1056 -24.68 -4.24 -11.14
CA TRP A 1056 -23.80 -3.48 -12.03
C TRP A 1056 -24.38 -2.09 -12.30
N ALA A 1057 -25.64 -2.02 -12.73
CA ALA A 1057 -26.30 -0.75 -13.03
C ALA A 1057 -26.64 0.06 -11.78
N ASP A 1058 -26.70 -0.58 -10.62
CA ASP A 1058 -27.05 0.03 -9.34
C ASP A 1058 -26.01 1.06 -8.86
N ILE A 1059 -24.78 1.00 -9.38
CA ILE A 1059 -23.74 2.00 -9.12
C ILE A 1059 -24.20 3.43 -9.42
N ALA A 1060 -25.09 3.60 -10.39
CA ALA A 1060 -25.60 4.91 -10.74
C ALA A 1060 -26.38 5.58 -9.60
N VAL A 1061 -26.89 4.78 -8.66
CA VAL A 1061 -27.52 5.24 -7.42
C VAL A 1061 -26.52 5.19 -6.25
N ILE A 1062 -25.76 4.10 -6.13
CA ILE A 1062 -24.86 3.83 -5.00
C ILE A 1062 -23.66 4.77 -4.98
N LEU A 1063 -23.04 5.07 -6.11
CA LEU A 1063 -21.86 5.93 -6.16
C LEU A 1063 -22.20 7.38 -5.76
N PRO A 1064 -23.24 8.04 -6.30
CA PRO A 1064 -23.64 9.37 -5.84
C PRO A 1064 -23.99 9.40 -4.35
N TYR A 1065 -24.70 8.38 -3.85
CA TYR A 1065 -24.96 8.24 -2.42
C TYR A 1065 -23.66 8.11 -1.61
N THR A 1066 -22.70 7.32 -2.08
CA THR A 1066 -21.39 7.15 -1.44
C THR A 1066 -20.60 8.45 -1.40
N LEU A 1067 -20.56 9.22 -2.50
CA LEU A 1067 -19.88 10.52 -2.54
C LEU A 1067 -20.56 11.54 -1.62
N TRP A 1068 -21.89 11.56 -1.57
CA TRP A 1068 -22.61 12.39 -0.62
C TRP A 1068 -22.27 12.01 0.83
N ARG A 1069 -22.28 10.72 1.16
CA ARG A 1069 -21.98 10.23 2.51
C ARG A 1069 -20.55 10.48 2.94
N GLN A 1070 -19.58 10.30 2.05
CA GLN A 1070 -18.16 10.43 2.38
C GLN A 1070 -17.63 11.86 2.30
N TYR A 1071 -18.03 12.60 1.26
CA TYR A 1071 -17.49 13.94 0.97
C TYR A 1071 -18.48 15.07 1.22
N GLY A 1072 -19.75 14.75 1.54
CA GLY A 1072 -20.82 15.75 1.63
C GLY A 1072 -21.31 16.26 0.28
N ASP A 1073 -20.92 15.61 -0.83
CA ASP A 1073 -21.22 16.10 -2.18
C ASP A 1073 -22.67 15.85 -2.58
N ILE A 1074 -23.52 16.83 -2.35
CA ILE A 1074 -24.91 16.80 -2.80
C ILE A 1074 -25.03 17.01 -4.33
N GLN A 1075 -24.06 17.69 -4.96
CA GLN A 1075 -24.11 17.95 -6.41
C GLN A 1075 -23.96 16.65 -7.19
N ALA A 1076 -23.18 15.68 -6.70
CA ALA A 1076 -23.09 14.35 -7.29
C ALA A 1076 -24.47 13.66 -7.41
N VAL A 1077 -25.34 13.87 -6.42
CA VAL A 1077 -26.73 13.37 -6.41
C VAL A 1077 -27.58 14.20 -7.37
N GLU A 1078 -27.53 15.53 -7.28
CA GLU A 1078 -28.31 16.44 -8.15
C GLU A 1078 -28.03 16.21 -9.64
N ASP A 1079 -26.75 16.14 -10.02
CA ASP A 1079 -26.30 15.93 -11.41
C ASP A 1079 -26.73 14.57 -11.95
N SER A 1080 -26.94 13.60 -11.06
CA SER A 1080 -27.30 12.22 -11.44
C SER A 1080 -28.79 11.93 -11.28
N TYR A 1081 -29.56 12.82 -10.65
CA TYR A 1081 -30.94 12.54 -10.24
C TYR A 1081 -31.86 12.22 -11.42
N GLU A 1082 -31.80 13.01 -12.50
CA GLU A 1082 -32.59 12.74 -13.70
C GLU A 1082 -32.23 11.39 -14.33
N SER A 1083 -30.94 11.07 -14.39
CA SER A 1083 -30.47 9.79 -14.92
C SER A 1083 -30.88 8.61 -14.02
N MET A 1084 -30.87 8.76 -12.69
CA MET A 1084 -31.38 7.75 -11.75
C MET A 1084 -32.88 7.52 -11.95
N LYS A 1085 -33.68 8.57 -12.11
CA LYS A 1085 -35.12 8.43 -12.36
C LYS A 1085 -35.42 7.60 -13.60
N ARG A 1086 -34.66 7.83 -14.70
CA ARG A 1086 -34.81 7.02 -15.92
C ARG A 1086 -34.42 5.55 -15.73
N TYR A 1087 -33.49 5.26 -14.83
CA TYR A 1087 -33.11 3.88 -14.51
C TYR A 1087 -34.17 3.16 -13.67
N MET A 1088 -34.84 3.89 -12.78
CA MET A 1088 -35.88 3.35 -11.90
C MET A 1088 -37.24 3.17 -12.59
N SER A 1089 -37.49 3.91 -13.68
CA SER A 1089 -38.70 3.81 -14.51
C SER A 1089 -38.56 2.71 -15.55
#